data_AF-A0A6A5FSU1-F1
#
_entry.id   AF-A0A6A5FSU1-F1
#
_cell.length_a   1.000
_cell.length_b   1.000
_cell.length_c   1.000
_cell.angle_alpha   90.00
_cell.angle_beta   90.00
_cell.angle_gamma   90.00
#
_symmetry.space_group_name_H-M   'P 1'
#
loop_
_entity.id
_entity.type
_entity.pdbx_description
1 polymer ?
#
loop_
_entity_poly.entity_id
_entity_poly.type
_entity_poly.pdbx_seq_one_letter_code
_entity_poly.pdbx_strand_id
1 'polypeptide(L)'
;MSQQNNHRPPKTGPVAPTPTSSRPGASPPDTPSPDAPSPVAPSNANPVARIRNSTMMSPRGSSSSMSSDYLEQEADELPNINISEEPTSKKPRKSILKKFDDGVEYDVPGVPSSSSRRLHYVDVPNGANVLSDSTNKRKMEVIVESCVQSFCPKGATGQAVAELAAFPTLTRDVVIVSIGKYAMEMAEGAIENLGMFNILKTFVFAGPNAKKTRERCQFFNAPKNFEASCFAKNYVNPTDRVIEELQKYDEQYHEECDNTDEIIKMYPKFIFLVSQGGEDYFFSPREPVVKGEDRLLLEEKVKIVSKFKDHCATKEQLAVVRKILSRVKAGGIINYIKNGYCHGFYMPESLDDEMADISGGPTIFPEYAEEEGAVKKIMENLGMEESEFDEFQWSQLETPNDYYNRPGLYRNQNKMIVTVPLLFDSISEKLLHYDTSFPFGYKRGTTKNIGRLLTEVLCSKHLEDTELARNATSPLPTKFPMALICGGEVGPMDAKIEGEDFKSTTPIQELMLDCLMAFEKKEPAYEFTFTCASTTGDDGTSSLSGLVISNKEVKEMKYLKKKGREIYYSDPNEFWCLFSKSENQLGFKGAVDMGTIFIVTLEKSFEKERKRFKEMNKMTEREKIEAEEKRKLDEMVAEARRKTLLASEKHRKEREWERKREIKK
;
A
#
# COMPACT_ATOMS: atom_id res chain seq x y z
N MET A 1 36.94 -64.79 -11.82
CA MET A 1 36.09 -65.40 -10.77
C MET A 1 34.71 -64.79 -10.91
N SER A 2 33.84 -65.35 -11.78
CA SER A 2 32.78 -66.34 -11.47
C SER A 2 31.68 -65.77 -10.57
N GLN A 3 30.37 -65.83 -10.85
CA GLN A 3 29.56 -66.40 -11.92
C GLN A 3 28.15 -65.77 -11.86
N GLN A 4 27.41 -65.88 -12.97
CA GLN A 4 25.97 -65.65 -13.15
C GLN A 4 25.09 -66.31 -12.06
N ASN A 5 23.86 -65.77 -11.86
CA ASN A 5 22.66 -66.60 -11.99
C ASN A 5 21.36 -65.80 -12.18
N ASN A 6 20.66 -66.18 -13.24
CA ASN A 6 19.25 -65.90 -13.54
C ASN A 6 18.33 -66.76 -12.67
N HIS A 7 17.09 -66.34 -12.41
CA HIS A 7 15.91 -67.19 -12.62
C HIS A 7 14.57 -66.41 -12.54
N ARG A 8 13.70 -66.72 -13.50
CA ARG A 8 12.25 -66.46 -13.62
C ARG A 8 11.67 -67.75 -14.25
N PRO A 9 10.33 -67.96 -14.35
CA PRO A 9 9.24 -68.12 -13.37
C PRO A 9 8.65 -69.56 -13.44
N PRO A 10 7.39 -69.81 -13.00
CA PRO A 10 6.39 -70.18 -14.02
C PRO A 10 4.97 -69.61 -13.84
N LYS A 11 4.24 -69.60 -14.96
CA LYS A 11 2.81 -69.29 -15.17
C LYS A 11 1.93 -70.52 -14.88
N THR A 12 0.69 -70.30 -14.44
CA THR A 12 -0.55 -70.90 -14.99
C THR A 12 -1.80 -70.31 -14.31
N GLY A 13 -2.79 -69.82 -15.09
CA GLY A 13 -4.20 -69.69 -14.66
C GLY A 13 -4.97 -71.00 -14.94
N PRO A 14 -6.31 -71.03 -15.13
CA PRO A 14 -7.34 -69.98 -15.01
C PRO A 14 -8.60 -70.46 -14.21
N VAL A 15 -9.72 -69.73 -14.37
CA VAL A 15 -11.15 -70.16 -14.30
C VAL A 15 -12.02 -69.43 -13.25
N ALA A 16 -12.95 -68.61 -13.76
CA ALA A 16 -14.17 -68.12 -13.09
C ALA A 16 -15.29 -69.17 -13.15
N PRO A 17 -16.37 -69.04 -12.36
CA PRO A 17 -17.57 -68.47 -12.98
C PRO A 17 -18.48 -67.64 -12.05
N THR A 18 -19.22 -66.73 -12.69
CA THR A 18 -20.45 -66.05 -12.22
C THR A 18 -21.61 -67.04 -12.04
N PRO A 19 -22.70 -66.63 -11.36
CA PRO A 19 -23.96 -66.56 -12.10
C PRO A 19 -24.82 -65.30 -11.85
N THR A 20 -25.30 -64.78 -12.98
CA THR A 20 -26.55 -64.08 -13.32
C THR A 20 -27.76 -64.28 -12.39
N SER A 21 -28.57 -63.25 -12.10
CA SER A 21 -29.89 -62.90 -12.72
C SER A 21 -30.91 -62.68 -11.58
N SER A 22 -31.70 -61.60 -11.44
CA SER A 22 -32.72 -61.06 -12.35
C SER A 22 -33.32 -59.76 -11.78
N ARG A 23 -33.72 -58.84 -12.68
CA ARG A 23 -34.67 -57.73 -12.46
C ARG A 23 -36.03 -58.18 -13.04
N PRO A 24 -37.20 -57.73 -12.55
CA PRO A 24 -37.85 -56.49 -13.06
C PRO A 24 -38.59 -55.74 -11.92
N GLY A 25 -39.04 -54.49 -11.97
CA GLY A 25 -39.30 -53.48 -12.98
C GLY A 25 -40.17 -52.37 -12.33
N ALA A 26 -40.44 -51.30 -13.09
CA ALA A 26 -41.39 -50.20 -12.86
C ALA A 26 -40.98 -48.99 -11.98
N SER A 27 -41.09 -47.80 -12.59
CA SER A 27 -41.16 -46.46 -12.00
C SER A 27 -42.51 -45.82 -12.42
N PRO A 28 -42.85 -44.58 -12.00
CA PRO A 28 -43.72 -44.17 -10.89
C PRO A 28 -45.07 -43.57 -11.43
N PRO A 29 -45.95 -42.83 -10.69
CA PRO A 29 -45.68 -41.49 -10.13
C PRO A 29 -46.46 -41.14 -8.83
N ASP A 30 -46.19 -39.95 -8.27
CA ASP A 30 -47.17 -38.96 -7.74
C ASP A 30 -46.72 -38.22 -6.46
N THR A 31 -46.63 -36.89 -6.62
CA THR A 31 -46.63 -35.84 -5.59
C THR A 31 -47.96 -35.80 -4.82
N PRO A 32 -48.02 -35.25 -3.59
CA PRO A 32 -48.39 -33.82 -3.45
C PRO A 32 -47.83 -33.08 -2.21
N SER A 33 -47.62 -31.76 -2.37
CA SER A 33 -47.87 -30.75 -1.30
C SER A 33 -49.34 -30.29 -1.42
N PRO A 34 -50.03 -29.83 -0.35
CA PRO A 34 -49.94 -28.40 0.02
C PRO A 34 -50.25 -28.01 1.51
N ASP A 35 -49.92 -26.75 1.79
CA ASP A 35 -50.53 -25.77 2.73
C ASP A 35 -50.39 -25.84 4.27
N ALA A 36 -49.99 -24.67 4.78
CA ALA A 36 -50.00 -24.23 6.18
C ALA A 36 -51.42 -23.92 6.69
N PRO A 37 -51.62 -23.78 8.02
CA PRO A 37 -51.69 -22.42 8.57
C PRO A 37 -51.10 -22.25 10.00
N SER A 38 -50.57 -21.05 10.29
CA SER A 38 -50.34 -20.51 11.65
C SER A 38 -51.67 -19.95 12.25
N PRO A 39 -51.75 -19.32 13.44
CA PRO A 39 -50.78 -19.13 14.56
C PRO A 39 -51.39 -19.35 15.97
N VAL A 40 -50.59 -19.64 17.01
CA VAL A 40 -50.90 -19.26 18.42
C VAL A 40 -49.60 -19.01 19.21
N ALA A 41 -49.50 -17.84 19.84
CA ALA A 41 -48.75 -17.56 21.07
C ALA A 41 -49.79 -17.01 22.09
N PRO A 42 -49.64 -17.06 23.44
CA PRO A 42 -48.53 -16.36 24.13
C PRO A 42 -48.10 -16.84 25.56
N SER A 43 -47.10 -16.13 26.08
CA SER A 43 -46.84 -15.79 27.52
C SER A 43 -46.08 -16.82 28.37
N ASN A 44 -45.26 -16.47 29.36
CA ASN A 44 -44.54 -15.27 29.82
C ASN A 44 -43.78 -15.73 31.08
N ALA A 45 -42.50 -15.38 31.27
CA ALA A 45 -41.95 -14.94 32.57
C ALA A 45 -40.44 -14.62 32.51
N ASN A 46 -40.13 -13.40 32.95
CA ASN A 46 -38.85 -12.67 33.05
C ASN A 46 -38.14 -13.01 34.40
N PRO A 47 -36.86 -12.64 34.69
CA PRO A 47 -36.42 -11.24 34.72
C PRO A 47 -34.94 -10.88 34.43
N VAL A 48 -34.76 -9.75 33.73
CA VAL A 48 -34.00 -8.51 34.08
C VAL A 48 -32.59 -8.60 34.73
N ALA A 49 -31.57 -8.21 33.97
CA ALA A 49 -30.55 -7.22 34.37
C ALA A 49 -30.00 -6.46 33.14
N ARG A 50 -29.97 -5.13 33.25
CA ARG A 50 -29.70 -4.12 32.20
C ARG A 50 -28.21 -3.93 31.92
N ILE A 51 -27.81 -3.93 30.64
CA ILE A 51 -26.76 -3.05 30.10
C ILE A 51 -27.29 -2.41 28.81
N ARG A 52 -27.18 -1.08 28.72
CA ARG A 52 -27.75 -0.23 27.67
C ARG A 52 -26.88 -0.27 26.40
N ASN A 53 -27.42 -0.79 25.31
CA ASN A 53 -27.07 -0.38 23.94
C ASN A 53 -28.23 0.46 23.39
N SER A 54 -27.96 1.70 23.02
CA SER A 54 -28.92 2.58 22.35
C SER A 54 -28.66 2.59 20.86
N THR A 55 -29.38 1.74 20.14
CA THR A 55 -29.70 1.89 18.72
C THR A 55 -30.89 2.85 18.62
N MET A 56 -30.75 3.97 17.90
CA MET A 56 -31.92 4.74 17.44
C MET A 56 -32.08 4.57 15.93
N MET A 57 -33.33 4.27 15.58
CA MET A 57 -33.82 3.93 14.26
C MET A 57 -33.85 5.14 13.30
N SER A 58 -33.50 4.89 12.04
CA SER A 58 -33.83 5.74 10.90
C SER A 58 -35.32 5.58 10.52
N PRO A 59 -36.02 6.66 10.10
CA PRO A 59 -37.35 6.55 9.52
C PRO A 59 -37.29 6.08 8.06
N ARG A 60 -38.19 5.15 7.71
CA ARG A 60 -38.46 4.73 6.33
C ARG A 60 -39.13 5.87 5.55
N GLY A 61 -38.56 6.18 4.39
CA GLY A 61 -39.20 6.86 3.26
C GLY A 61 -38.71 6.19 1.97
N SER A 62 -39.65 5.78 1.14
CA SER A 62 -39.51 4.86 0.01
C SER A 62 -38.95 5.47 -1.27
N SER A 63 -38.31 4.58 -2.05
CA SER A 63 -38.11 4.56 -3.52
C SER A 63 -37.23 5.62 -4.19
N SER A 64 -36.01 5.23 -4.57
CA SER A 64 -35.64 5.03 -5.98
C SER A 64 -34.27 4.35 -6.07
N SER A 65 -34.14 3.45 -7.05
CA SER A 65 -32.93 2.74 -7.48
C SER A 65 -31.65 3.57 -7.43
N MET A 66 -30.65 3.12 -6.69
CA MET A 66 -29.25 3.53 -6.89
C MET A 66 -28.36 2.29 -6.91
N SER A 67 -27.56 2.25 -7.97
CA SER A 67 -26.40 1.42 -8.21
C SER A 67 -25.46 1.36 -7.01
N SER A 68 -24.80 0.22 -6.88
CA SER A 68 -23.67 0.01 -5.97
C SER A 68 -22.48 0.82 -6.46
N ASP A 69 -22.28 2.00 -5.90
CA ASP A 69 -21.01 2.72 -6.01
C ASP A 69 -19.99 1.97 -5.12
N TYR A 70 -19.25 1.06 -5.75
CA TYR A 70 -17.97 0.61 -5.24
C TYR A 70 -17.04 1.82 -5.20
N LEU A 71 -16.35 2.04 -4.09
CA LEU A 71 -15.23 2.97 -4.03
C LEU A 71 -14.06 2.37 -4.82
N GLU A 72 -14.15 2.46 -6.14
CA GLU A 72 -12.98 2.46 -7.02
C GLU A 72 -12.10 3.61 -6.56
N GLN A 73 -10.89 3.32 -6.07
CA GLN A 73 -9.85 4.33 -5.96
C GLN A 73 -9.33 4.61 -7.37
N GLU A 74 -10.13 5.30 -8.18
CA GLU A 74 -9.59 5.99 -9.34
C GLU A 74 -8.66 7.10 -8.81
N ALA A 75 -7.36 6.98 -9.10
CA ALA A 75 -6.42 8.06 -8.88
C ALA A 75 -6.81 9.22 -9.80
N ASP A 76 -7.53 10.22 -9.30
CA ASP A 76 -7.86 11.39 -10.11
C ASP A 76 -6.56 12.04 -10.61
N GLU A 77 -6.54 12.39 -11.90
CA GLU A 77 -5.52 13.28 -12.44
C GLU A 77 -5.55 14.61 -11.67
N LEU A 78 -4.37 15.14 -11.35
CA LEU A 78 -4.27 16.51 -10.88
C LEU A 78 -4.98 17.44 -11.89
N PRO A 79 -5.80 18.41 -11.43
CA PRO A 79 -6.54 19.25 -12.34
C PRO A 79 -5.56 19.98 -13.28
N ASN A 80 -5.73 19.77 -14.58
CA ASN A 80 -5.01 20.48 -15.64
C ASN A 80 -5.48 21.95 -15.65
N ILE A 81 -4.97 22.72 -14.70
CA ILE A 81 -5.30 24.13 -14.58
C ILE A 81 -4.46 24.88 -15.61
N ASN A 82 -5.12 25.42 -16.64
CA ASN A 82 -4.52 26.31 -17.61
C ASN A 82 -4.22 27.67 -16.94
N ILE A 83 -3.03 27.79 -16.34
CA ILE A 83 -2.47 29.08 -15.92
C ILE A 83 -1.95 29.76 -17.18
N SER A 84 -2.56 30.89 -17.59
CA SER A 84 -2.18 31.57 -18.83
C SER A 84 -0.72 32.03 -18.77
N GLU A 85 0.11 31.54 -19.68
CA GLU A 85 1.48 32.00 -19.85
C GLU A 85 1.48 33.30 -20.70
N GLU A 86 1.93 34.42 -20.13
CA GLU A 86 2.25 35.60 -20.94
C GLU A 86 3.59 35.36 -21.68
N PRO A 87 3.66 35.57 -23.01
CA PRO A 87 4.87 35.30 -23.77
C PRO A 87 5.91 36.42 -23.60
N THR A 88 6.96 36.19 -22.82
CA THR A 88 8.14 37.08 -22.84
C THR A 88 9.02 36.77 -24.05
N SER A 89 8.74 37.47 -25.16
CA SER A 89 9.55 37.44 -26.37
C SER A 89 10.84 38.24 -26.23
N LYS A 90 12.00 37.57 -26.14
CA LYS A 90 13.29 38.08 -26.66
C LYS A 90 14.17 36.92 -27.10
N LYS A 91 14.47 36.85 -28.41
CA LYS A 91 15.39 35.88 -29.01
C LYS A 91 16.79 35.99 -28.37
N PRO A 92 17.46 34.89 -27.96
CA PRO A 92 18.86 34.94 -27.58
C PRO A 92 19.76 35.02 -28.82
N ARG A 93 20.84 35.80 -28.74
CA ARG A 93 21.92 35.82 -29.72
C ARG A 93 22.90 34.67 -29.44
N LYS A 94 23.29 33.96 -30.50
CA LYS A 94 24.28 32.87 -30.53
C LYS A 94 25.47 33.11 -29.58
N SER A 95 25.68 32.22 -28.61
CA SER A 95 26.89 32.18 -27.79
C SER A 95 28.01 31.46 -28.54
N ILE A 96 29.03 32.23 -28.88
CA ILE A 96 30.34 31.74 -29.32
C ILE A 96 31.10 31.29 -28.07
N LEU A 97 31.54 30.03 -28.07
CA LEU A 97 32.56 29.50 -27.17
C LEU A 97 33.75 30.48 -27.08
N LYS A 98 34.01 31.03 -25.90
CA LYS A 98 35.32 31.58 -25.55
C LYS A 98 35.74 31.08 -24.17
N LYS A 99 36.83 30.31 -24.21
CA LYS A 99 37.71 29.94 -23.10
C LYS A 99 37.98 31.13 -22.19
N PHE A 100 37.89 30.92 -20.89
CA PHE A 100 38.72 31.62 -19.91
C PHE A 100 39.15 30.60 -18.84
N ASP A 101 40.38 30.13 -19.00
CA ASP A 101 41.29 29.96 -17.87
C ASP A 101 41.45 31.32 -17.19
N ASP A 102 41.22 31.37 -15.88
CA ASP A 102 42.07 32.10 -14.95
C ASP A 102 41.85 31.51 -13.57
N GLY A 103 42.95 30.99 -13.01
CA GLY A 103 42.97 30.12 -11.86
C GLY A 103 42.57 30.80 -10.56
N VAL A 104 41.78 30.07 -9.78
CA VAL A 104 41.93 30.01 -8.33
C VAL A 104 41.83 28.54 -7.97
N GLU A 105 42.95 27.94 -7.56
CA GLU A 105 42.99 26.61 -6.95
C GLU A 105 42.02 26.58 -5.76
N TYR A 106 41.04 25.68 -5.83
CA TYR A 106 40.44 25.12 -4.62
C TYR A 106 40.71 23.62 -4.67
N ASP A 107 41.48 23.16 -3.69
CA ASP A 107 41.71 21.77 -3.38
C ASP A 107 40.38 21.00 -3.44
N VAL A 108 40.36 19.93 -4.24
CA VAL A 108 39.31 18.92 -4.25
C VAL A 108 39.63 17.91 -3.15
N PRO A 109 38.89 17.82 -2.03
CA PRO A 109 38.99 16.68 -1.15
C PRO A 109 38.17 15.54 -1.76
N GLY A 110 38.82 14.40 -1.91
CA GLY A 110 38.34 13.26 -2.68
C GLY A 110 36.99 12.69 -2.28
N VAL A 111 36.39 12.04 -3.28
CA VAL A 111 35.32 11.05 -3.19
C VAL A 111 35.64 10.04 -2.09
N PRO A 112 34.82 9.87 -1.03
CA PRO A 112 34.94 8.70 -0.18
C PRO A 112 34.21 7.53 -0.85
N SER A 113 35.01 6.62 -1.38
CA SER A 113 34.63 5.24 -1.65
C SER A 113 33.94 4.60 -0.44
N SER A 114 32.96 3.76 -0.73
CA SER A 114 32.33 2.79 0.16
C SER A 114 33.28 2.18 1.22
N SER A 115 33.11 2.57 2.49
CA SER A 115 33.16 1.70 3.69
C SER A 115 33.35 2.53 4.97
N SER A 116 32.71 2.07 6.05
CA SER A 116 32.73 2.60 7.43
C SER A 116 31.82 3.79 7.75
N ARG A 117 30.53 3.48 7.93
CA ARG A 117 29.68 4.18 8.91
C ARG A 117 30.31 4.02 10.30
N ARG A 118 30.86 5.09 10.86
CA ARG A 118 31.03 5.24 12.31
C ARG A 118 30.03 6.27 12.80
N LEU A 119 29.14 5.82 13.69
CA LEU A 119 28.32 6.63 14.57
C LEU A 119 29.18 7.71 15.23
N HIS A 120 28.91 8.97 14.93
CA HIS A 120 29.32 10.09 15.78
C HIS A 120 28.06 10.66 16.44
N TYR A 121 27.83 10.24 17.68
CA TYR A 121 27.22 11.12 18.68
C TYR A 121 28.10 12.36 18.75
N VAL A 122 27.53 13.53 18.49
CA VAL A 122 28.21 14.80 18.76
C VAL A 122 27.37 15.54 19.79
N ASP A 123 27.78 15.43 21.06
CA ASP A 123 27.61 16.52 22.01
C ASP A 123 28.42 17.71 21.48
N VAL A 124 27.76 18.82 21.14
CA VAL A 124 28.44 20.08 20.83
C VAL A 124 28.18 21.08 21.95
N PRO A 125 29.20 21.45 22.74
CA PRO A 125 29.14 22.56 23.68
C PRO A 125 29.35 23.91 22.96
N ASN A 126 28.62 24.92 23.44
CA ASN A 126 28.79 26.38 23.26
C ASN A 126 28.80 26.97 21.83
N GLY A 127 27.67 27.61 21.50
CA GLY A 127 27.61 29.04 21.21
C GLY A 127 28.42 29.59 20.02
N ALA A 128 27.89 29.43 18.81
CA ALA A 128 28.04 30.42 17.74
C ALA A 128 26.85 30.33 16.76
N ASN A 129 26.30 31.48 16.41
CA ASN A 129 25.07 31.67 15.66
C ASN A 129 25.08 31.06 14.24
N VAL A 130 24.32 29.98 14.03
CA VAL A 130 23.65 29.65 12.75
C VAL A 130 22.25 29.12 13.08
N LEU A 131 21.23 29.82 12.58
CA LEU A 131 19.86 29.87 13.10
C LEU A 131 18.88 28.86 12.47
N SER A 132 18.14 28.15 13.34
CA SER A 132 16.83 27.45 13.20
C SER A 132 16.50 26.54 12.01
N ASP A 133 16.81 26.93 10.77
CA ASP A 133 16.28 26.30 9.54
C ASP A 133 16.86 24.90 9.27
N SER A 134 18.16 24.72 9.49
CA SER A 134 18.85 23.42 9.34
C SER A 134 18.29 22.33 10.27
N THR A 135 17.77 22.72 11.44
CA THR A 135 17.20 21.79 12.42
C THR A 135 15.84 21.26 11.95
N ASN A 136 15.03 22.09 11.28
CA ASN A 136 13.72 21.70 10.76
C ASN A 136 13.85 20.81 9.52
N LYS A 137 14.80 21.10 8.62
CA LYS A 137 15.09 20.25 7.45
C LYS A 137 15.57 18.87 7.85
N ARG A 138 16.54 18.80 8.77
CA ARG A 138 17.02 17.51 9.31
C ARG A 138 15.92 16.73 10.04
N LYS A 139 15.01 17.44 10.73
CA LYS A 139 13.84 16.81 11.35
C LYS A 139 12.93 16.18 10.31
N MET A 140 12.65 16.87 9.20
CA MET A 140 11.81 16.32 8.13
C MET A 140 12.45 15.09 7.49
N GLU A 141 13.76 15.10 7.25
CA GLU A 141 14.50 13.92 6.77
C GLU A 141 14.30 12.71 7.69
N VAL A 142 14.50 12.89 9.01
CA VAL A 142 14.34 11.81 9.98
C VAL A 142 12.89 11.32 10.06
N ILE A 143 11.90 12.22 9.94
CA ILE A 143 10.49 11.84 9.93
C ILE A 143 10.18 11.00 8.69
N VAL A 144 10.53 11.49 7.50
CA VAL A 144 10.26 10.80 6.23
C VAL A 144 10.99 9.45 6.20
N GLU A 145 12.29 9.43 6.52
CA GLU A 145 13.07 8.19 6.59
C GLU A 145 12.43 7.18 7.56
N SER A 146 12.10 7.61 8.78
CA SER A 146 11.50 6.72 9.77
C SER A 146 10.15 6.17 9.33
N CYS A 147 9.30 6.99 8.69
CA CYS A 147 8.00 6.56 8.20
C CYS A 147 8.16 5.61 7.01
N VAL A 148 8.99 5.93 6.02
CA VAL A 148 9.22 5.03 4.87
C VAL A 148 9.84 3.70 5.35
N GLN A 149 10.77 3.74 6.30
CA GLN A 149 11.38 2.53 6.87
C GLN A 149 10.40 1.70 7.70
N SER A 150 9.39 2.28 8.36
CA SER A 150 8.39 1.49 9.09
C SER A 150 7.55 0.61 8.16
N PHE A 151 7.42 1.00 6.88
CA PHE A 151 6.74 0.21 5.85
C PHE A 151 7.64 -0.81 5.16
N CYS A 152 8.90 -0.99 5.58
CA CYS A 152 9.70 -2.08 5.04
C CYS A 152 9.02 -3.44 5.28
N PRO A 153 9.21 -4.44 4.40
CA PRO A 153 8.43 -5.68 4.46
C PRO A 153 8.46 -6.39 5.82
N LYS A 154 9.63 -6.39 6.45
CA LYS A 154 9.82 -6.92 7.80
C LYS A 154 9.10 -6.11 8.87
N GLY A 155 9.23 -4.79 8.85
CA GLY A 155 8.64 -3.87 9.83
C GLY A 155 7.10 -3.86 9.76
N ALA A 156 6.56 -3.65 8.55
CA ALA A 156 5.12 -3.63 8.31
C ALA A 156 4.45 -4.95 8.71
N THR A 157 5.07 -6.08 8.34
CA THR A 157 4.56 -7.40 8.74
C THR A 157 4.64 -7.58 10.25
N GLY A 158 5.75 -7.18 10.87
CA GLY A 158 5.92 -7.25 12.32
C GLY A 158 4.83 -6.48 13.07
N GLN A 159 4.51 -5.27 12.64
CA GLN A 159 3.44 -4.46 13.23
C GLN A 159 2.07 -5.12 13.06
N ALA A 160 1.71 -5.55 11.84
CA ALA A 160 0.42 -6.18 11.58
C ALA A 160 0.23 -7.49 12.38
N VAL A 161 1.30 -8.26 12.53
CA VAL A 161 1.31 -9.49 13.33
C VAL A 161 1.26 -9.20 14.82
N ALA A 162 1.93 -8.15 15.30
CA ALA A 162 1.84 -7.72 16.70
C ALA A 162 0.41 -7.26 17.04
N GLU A 163 -0.26 -6.53 16.15
CA GLU A 163 -1.68 -6.17 16.29
C GLU A 163 -2.56 -7.42 16.38
N LEU A 164 -2.35 -8.41 15.48
CA LEU A 164 -3.06 -9.68 15.53
C LEU A 164 -2.81 -10.45 16.84
N ALA A 165 -1.59 -10.39 17.36
CA ALA A 165 -1.19 -11.07 18.59
C ALA A 165 -1.68 -10.37 19.86
N ALA A 166 -1.95 -9.07 19.80
CA ALA A 166 -2.45 -8.28 20.93
C ALA A 166 -3.91 -8.61 21.29
N PHE A 167 -4.69 -9.13 20.33
CA PHE A 167 -6.05 -9.59 20.62
C PHE A 167 -5.99 -10.86 21.46
N PRO A 168 -6.64 -10.89 22.66
CA PRO A 168 -6.72 -12.09 23.46
C PRO A 168 -7.43 -13.19 22.67
N THR A 169 -6.67 -14.18 22.20
CA THR A 169 -7.24 -15.38 21.56
C THR A 169 -6.78 -16.61 22.31
N LEU A 170 -7.70 -17.54 22.49
CA LEU A 170 -7.43 -18.86 23.06
C LEU A 170 -6.49 -19.68 22.16
N THR A 171 -6.50 -19.44 20.84
CA THR A 171 -5.56 -20.11 19.92
C THR A 171 -4.15 -19.56 20.11
N ARG A 172 -3.19 -20.47 20.38
CA ARG A 172 -1.76 -20.14 20.49
C ARG A 172 -0.89 -20.72 19.37
N ASP A 173 -1.39 -21.69 18.61
CA ASP A 173 -0.62 -22.33 17.54
C ASP A 173 -0.77 -21.60 16.20
N VAL A 174 0.34 -21.44 15.47
CA VAL A 174 0.38 -20.72 14.19
C VAL A 174 1.16 -21.49 13.13
N VAL A 175 0.60 -21.52 11.93
CA VAL A 175 1.29 -21.91 10.70
C VAL A 175 1.44 -20.68 9.81
N ILE A 176 2.66 -20.42 9.34
CA ILE A 176 2.96 -19.28 8.48
C ILE A 176 3.26 -19.77 7.06
N VAL A 177 2.61 -19.18 6.07
CA VAL A 177 2.91 -19.37 4.65
C VAL A 177 3.25 -18.01 4.06
N SER A 178 4.51 -17.79 3.69
CA SER A 178 4.94 -16.54 3.08
C SER A 178 5.31 -16.72 1.62
N ILE A 179 4.83 -15.80 0.79
CA ILE A 179 4.79 -15.90 -0.67
C ILE A 179 5.23 -14.56 -1.28
N GLY A 180 6.12 -14.62 -2.25
CA GLY A 180 6.48 -13.47 -3.08
C GLY A 180 7.92 -12.97 -2.90
N LYS A 181 8.20 -11.84 -3.54
CA LYS A 181 9.50 -11.15 -3.59
C LYS A 181 10.06 -10.88 -2.20
N TYR A 182 9.20 -10.46 -1.27
CA TYR A 182 9.58 -10.10 0.11
C TYR A 182 9.29 -11.21 1.12
N ALA A 183 9.00 -12.44 0.68
CA ALA A 183 8.52 -13.50 1.55
C ALA A 183 9.43 -13.80 2.76
N MET A 184 10.75 -13.79 2.56
CA MET A 184 11.67 -14.04 3.68
C MET A 184 11.62 -12.91 4.72
N GLU A 185 11.58 -11.66 4.28
CA GLU A 185 11.57 -10.48 5.16
C GLU A 185 10.25 -10.39 5.92
N MET A 186 9.12 -10.63 5.24
CA MET A 186 7.81 -10.71 5.88
C MET A 186 7.77 -11.85 6.90
N ALA A 187 8.25 -13.05 6.55
CA ALA A 187 8.30 -14.19 7.47
C ALA A 187 9.15 -13.90 8.71
N GLU A 188 10.29 -13.22 8.57
CA GLU A 188 11.08 -12.76 9.71
C GLU A 188 10.30 -11.79 10.59
N GLY A 189 9.64 -10.80 9.98
CA GLY A 189 8.80 -9.84 10.70
C GLY A 189 7.74 -10.54 11.53
N ALA A 190 7.06 -11.53 10.97
CA ALA A 190 6.07 -12.32 11.68
C ALA A 190 6.68 -13.15 12.82
N ILE A 191 7.74 -13.90 12.56
CA ILE A 191 8.40 -14.75 13.57
C ILE A 191 8.86 -13.93 14.78
N GLU A 192 9.39 -12.72 14.54
CA GLU A 192 9.91 -11.85 15.60
C GLU A 192 8.81 -11.19 16.44
N ASN A 193 7.59 -11.06 15.92
CA ASN A 193 6.50 -10.30 16.55
C ASN A 193 5.30 -11.15 16.98
N LEU A 194 5.30 -12.44 16.69
CA LEU A 194 4.28 -13.39 17.17
C LEU A 194 4.32 -13.62 18.69
N GLY A 195 5.35 -13.14 19.41
CA GLY A 195 5.37 -13.15 20.88
C GLY A 195 5.19 -14.54 21.50
N MET A 196 4.07 -14.74 22.19
CA MET A 196 3.74 -15.99 22.91
C MET A 196 3.12 -17.09 22.04
N PHE A 197 2.84 -16.82 20.75
CA PHE A 197 2.32 -17.84 19.85
C PHE A 197 3.39 -18.91 19.56
N ASN A 198 2.95 -20.17 19.53
CA ASN A 198 3.76 -21.31 19.16
C ASN A 198 3.73 -21.48 17.63
N ILE A 199 4.88 -21.25 16.98
CA ILE A 199 5.00 -21.40 15.53
C ILE A 199 5.24 -22.87 15.22
N LEU A 200 4.21 -23.56 14.73
CA LEU A 200 4.27 -24.96 14.34
C LEU A 200 5.14 -25.15 13.10
N LYS A 201 4.96 -24.27 12.10
CA LYS A 201 5.67 -24.36 10.83
C LYS A 201 5.70 -23.02 10.10
N THR A 202 6.78 -22.77 9.36
CA THR A 202 6.91 -21.64 8.45
C THR A 202 7.36 -22.13 7.08
N PHE A 203 6.55 -21.86 6.06
CA PHE A 203 6.87 -22.09 4.66
C PHE A 203 7.16 -20.75 3.98
N VAL A 204 8.23 -20.68 3.20
CA VAL A 204 8.65 -19.47 2.50
C VAL A 204 8.85 -19.80 1.04
N PHE A 205 8.08 -19.17 0.17
CA PHE A 205 8.18 -19.21 -1.28
C PHE A 205 8.71 -17.86 -1.76
N ALA A 206 9.98 -17.81 -2.13
CA ALA A 206 10.66 -16.57 -2.46
C ALA A 206 11.23 -16.58 -3.88
N GLY A 207 11.40 -15.39 -4.46
CA GLY A 207 11.99 -15.21 -5.79
C GLY A 207 13.47 -15.63 -5.86
N PRO A 208 14.03 -15.86 -7.06
CA PRO A 208 15.24 -16.67 -7.31
C PRO A 208 16.52 -16.18 -6.63
N ASN A 209 16.57 -14.89 -6.24
CA ASN A 209 17.72 -14.27 -5.61
C ASN A 209 17.59 -14.15 -4.08
N ALA A 210 16.46 -14.60 -3.51
CA ALA A 210 16.23 -14.56 -2.08
C ALA A 210 17.16 -15.53 -1.35
N LYS A 211 17.66 -15.09 -0.19
CA LYS A 211 18.53 -15.90 0.67
C LYS A 211 17.74 -16.40 1.86
N LYS A 212 17.91 -17.68 2.19
CA LYS A 212 17.41 -18.23 3.45
C LYS A 212 18.23 -17.67 4.60
N THR A 213 17.59 -16.90 5.47
CA THR A 213 18.21 -16.25 6.64
C THR A 213 17.83 -16.90 7.97
N ARG A 214 16.81 -17.77 7.98
CA ARG A 214 16.33 -18.48 9.18
C ARG A 214 16.31 -19.99 8.95
N GLU A 215 17.02 -20.75 9.78
CA GLU A 215 17.16 -22.21 9.64
C GLU A 215 15.83 -22.97 9.72
N ARG A 216 14.95 -22.56 10.65
CA ARG A 216 13.66 -23.22 10.92
C ARG A 216 12.63 -23.06 9.80
N CYS A 217 12.82 -22.11 8.89
CA CYS A 217 11.92 -21.92 7.76
C CYS A 217 12.14 -23.02 6.71
N GLN A 218 11.05 -23.61 6.22
CA GLN A 218 11.08 -24.42 5.03
C GLN A 218 11.07 -23.49 3.82
N PHE A 219 12.23 -23.34 3.19
CA PHE A 219 12.50 -22.33 2.19
C PHE A 219 12.51 -22.94 0.79
N PHE A 220 11.71 -22.38 -0.09
CA PHE A 220 11.58 -22.76 -1.48
C PHE A 220 11.92 -21.54 -2.33
N ASN A 221 12.98 -21.68 -3.12
CA ASN A 221 13.44 -20.62 -4.01
C ASN A 221 12.88 -20.85 -5.42
N ALA A 222 12.37 -19.79 -6.04
CA ALA A 222 11.93 -19.84 -7.42
C ALA A 222 13.14 -20.14 -8.34
N PRO A 223 12.94 -20.87 -9.44
CA PRO A 223 13.98 -21.04 -10.45
C PRO A 223 14.26 -19.69 -11.14
N LYS A 224 15.51 -19.47 -11.55
CA LYS A 224 15.93 -18.23 -12.25
C LYS A 224 15.23 -18.05 -13.61
N ASN A 225 14.98 -19.15 -14.30
CA ASN A 225 14.22 -19.19 -15.54
C ASN A 225 13.00 -20.08 -15.30
N PHE A 226 11.84 -19.66 -15.78
CA PHE A 226 10.60 -20.43 -15.67
C PHE A 226 10.27 -21.04 -17.04
N GLU A 227 10.94 -22.13 -17.38
CA GLU A 227 10.71 -22.88 -18.62
C GLU A 227 10.06 -24.23 -18.31
N ALA A 228 9.37 -24.83 -19.29
CA ALA A 228 8.84 -26.19 -19.16
C ALA A 228 9.95 -27.21 -18.78
N SER A 229 11.19 -26.95 -19.21
CA SER A 229 12.40 -27.71 -18.89
C SER A 229 12.80 -27.66 -17.41
N CYS A 230 12.28 -26.71 -16.63
CA CYS A 230 12.58 -26.55 -15.21
C CYS A 230 11.84 -27.56 -14.31
N PHE A 231 10.87 -28.30 -14.85
CA PHE A 231 10.13 -29.33 -14.15
C PHE A 231 10.65 -30.70 -14.59
N ALA A 232 11.53 -31.29 -13.77
CA ALA A 232 11.96 -32.67 -13.98
C ALA A 232 10.73 -33.61 -13.99
N LYS A 233 10.81 -34.75 -14.69
CA LYS A 233 9.73 -35.77 -14.73
C LYS A 233 9.17 -36.21 -13.36
N ASN A 234 9.92 -35.99 -12.27
CA ASN A 234 9.53 -36.31 -10.90
C ASN A 234 9.44 -35.06 -10.01
N TYR A 235 9.23 -33.88 -10.59
CA TYR A 235 9.11 -32.63 -9.84
C TYR A 235 7.86 -32.65 -8.96
N VAL A 236 8.05 -32.82 -7.66
CA VAL A 236 6.98 -32.61 -6.68
C VAL A 236 6.86 -31.12 -6.45
N ASN A 237 5.72 -30.55 -6.83
CA ASN A 237 5.44 -29.15 -6.62
C ASN A 237 5.48 -28.81 -5.12
N PRO A 238 6.36 -27.92 -4.65
CA PRO A 238 6.44 -27.55 -3.24
C PRO A 238 5.11 -27.07 -2.65
N THR A 239 4.25 -26.48 -3.49
CA THR A 239 2.90 -26.04 -3.11
C THR A 239 2.01 -27.22 -2.72
N ASP A 240 2.14 -28.38 -3.39
CA ASP A 240 1.36 -29.58 -3.07
C ASP A 240 1.67 -30.08 -1.67
N ARG A 241 2.97 -30.10 -1.32
CA ARG A 241 3.43 -30.45 0.03
C ARG A 241 2.90 -29.48 1.08
N VAL A 242 2.79 -28.20 0.77
CA VAL A 242 2.22 -27.21 1.70
C VAL A 242 0.73 -27.46 1.90
N ILE A 243 -0.02 -27.78 0.86
CA ILE A 243 -1.44 -28.14 0.99
C ILE A 243 -1.63 -29.33 1.93
N GLU A 244 -0.85 -30.41 1.75
CA GLU A 244 -0.90 -31.59 2.61
C GLU A 244 -0.60 -31.26 4.08
N GLU A 245 0.42 -30.43 4.32
CA GLU A 245 0.77 -30.00 5.68
C GLU A 245 -0.31 -29.08 6.28
N LEU A 246 -0.89 -28.16 5.50
CA LEU A 246 -1.97 -27.29 5.97
C LEU A 246 -3.17 -28.11 6.46
N GLN A 247 -3.61 -29.10 5.68
CA GLN A 247 -4.69 -30.01 6.08
C GLN A 247 -4.36 -30.76 7.37
N LYS A 248 -3.12 -31.27 7.47
CA LYS A 248 -2.65 -31.96 8.68
C LYS A 248 -2.63 -31.05 9.92
N TYR A 249 -2.29 -29.77 9.79
CA TYR A 249 -2.36 -28.82 10.91
C TYR A 249 -3.80 -28.39 11.20
N ASP A 250 -4.68 -28.35 10.21
CA ASP A 250 -6.10 -28.02 10.38
C ASP A 250 -6.89 -29.11 11.13
N GLU A 251 -6.38 -30.33 11.13
CA GLU A 251 -6.88 -31.44 11.96
C GLU A 251 -6.32 -31.43 13.39
N GLN A 252 -5.25 -30.68 13.64
CA GLN A 252 -4.69 -30.53 14.99
C GLN A 252 -5.51 -29.51 15.77
N TYR A 253 -5.87 -29.86 17.00
CA TYR A 253 -6.49 -28.95 17.95
C TYR A 253 -6.00 -29.28 19.36
N HIS A 254 -6.08 -28.29 20.23
CA HIS A 254 -6.05 -28.51 21.67
C HIS A 254 -7.41 -28.14 22.27
N GLU A 255 -7.69 -28.68 23.45
CA GLU A 255 -8.92 -28.42 24.18
C GLU A 255 -8.64 -27.39 25.28
N GLU A 256 -9.45 -26.33 25.35
CA GLU A 256 -9.44 -25.38 26.47
C GLU A 256 -10.85 -25.31 27.07
N CYS A 257 -10.95 -24.98 28.36
CA CYS A 257 -12.23 -24.66 28.99
C CYS A 257 -12.55 -23.18 28.77
N ASP A 258 -13.76 -22.88 28.35
CA ASP A 258 -14.25 -21.51 28.28
C ASP A 258 -14.69 -20.98 29.65
N ASN A 259 -15.17 -19.72 29.69
CA ASN A 259 -15.63 -19.07 30.92
C ASN A 259 -16.91 -19.70 31.52
N THR A 260 -17.49 -20.70 30.86
CA THR A 260 -18.66 -21.47 31.29
C THR A 260 -18.32 -22.92 31.65
N ASP A 261 -17.02 -23.25 31.74
CA ASP A 261 -16.48 -24.60 31.97
C ASP A 261 -16.81 -25.59 30.83
N GLU A 262 -17.19 -25.12 29.64
CA GLU A 262 -17.37 -25.96 28.46
C GLU A 262 -16.03 -26.18 27.73
N ILE A 263 -15.78 -27.43 27.30
CA ILE A 263 -14.58 -27.78 26.53
C ILE A 263 -14.77 -27.30 25.08
N ILE A 264 -13.91 -26.40 24.65
CA ILE A 264 -13.86 -25.87 23.29
C ILE A 264 -12.59 -26.32 22.57
N LYS A 265 -12.75 -26.67 21.29
CA LYS A 265 -11.64 -27.07 20.41
C LYS A 265 -11.00 -25.84 19.80
N MET A 266 -9.69 -25.71 20.04
CA MET A 266 -8.88 -24.60 19.56
C MET A 266 -7.98 -25.07 18.42
N TYR A 267 -8.27 -24.57 17.21
CA TYR A 267 -7.52 -24.87 16.00
C TYR A 267 -6.45 -23.81 15.72
N PRO A 268 -5.35 -24.13 15.02
CA PRO A 268 -4.30 -23.19 14.66
C PRO A 268 -4.79 -22.00 13.83
N LYS A 269 -4.05 -20.88 13.94
CA LYS A 269 -4.16 -19.77 12.98
C LYS A 269 -3.22 -20.01 11.80
N PHE A 270 -3.69 -19.71 10.60
CA PHE A 270 -2.94 -19.78 9.37
C PHE A 270 -2.68 -18.36 8.87
N ILE A 271 -1.42 -17.93 8.93
CA ILE A 271 -1.00 -16.59 8.51
C ILE A 271 -0.36 -16.68 7.13
N PHE A 272 -1.00 -16.03 6.16
CA PHE A 272 -0.52 -15.88 4.81
C PHE A 272 0.13 -14.50 4.65
N LEU A 273 1.40 -14.47 4.30
CA LEU A 273 2.19 -13.26 4.10
C LEU A 273 2.49 -13.13 2.62
N VAL A 274 1.77 -12.24 1.93
CA VAL A 274 1.70 -12.25 0.46
C VAL A 274 2.26 -10.94 -0.10
N SER A 275 3.28 -11.04 -0.95
CA SER A 275 3.85 -9.94 -1.74
C SER A 275 3.86 -10.31 -3.22
N GLN A 276 4.17 -9.37 -4.13
CA GLN A 276 4.21 -9.65 -5.57
C GLN A 276 5.21 -10.75 -5.96
N GLY A 277 4.97 -11.39 -7.11
CA GLY A 277 5.88 -12.34 -7.76
C GLY A 277 5.56 -13.81 -7.47
N GLY A 278 4.73 -14.12 -6.47
CA GLY A 278 4.32 -15.49 -6.17
C GLY A 278 3.41 -16.12 -7.23
N GLU A 279 2.95 -15.37 -8.23
CA GLU A 279 2.15 -15.87 -9.34
C GLU A 279 2.84 -17.06 -10.03
N ASP A 280 4.16 -16.97 -10.19
CA ASP A 280 4.92 -17.94 -10.96
C ASP A 280 5.35 -19.15 -10.13
N TYR A 281 5.64 -19.01 -8.83
CA TYR A 281 6.24 -20.10 -8.02
C TYR A 281 5.41 -20.56 -6.81
N PHE A 282 4.34 -19.86 -6.45
CA PHE A 282 3.30 -20.39 -5.57
C PHE A 282 2.08 -20.75 -6.41
N PHE A 283 2.13 -21.95 -6.98
CA PHE A 283 1.06 -22.47 -7.81
C PHE A 283 0.93 -23.96 -7.59
N SER A 284 -0.28 -24.47 -7.74
CA SER A 284 -0.52 -25.88 -8.02
C SER A 284 -1.58 -25.95 -9.11
N PRO A 285 -1.49 -26.89 -10.08
CA PRO A 285 -2.57 -27.18 -11.01
C PRO A 285 -3.89 -27.45 -10.28
N ARG A 286 -4.99 -27.16 -10.95
CA ARG A 286 -6.35 -27.36 -10.45
C ARG A 286 -6.66 -28.85 -10.20
N GLU A 287 -7.56 -29.13 -9.27
CA GLU A 287 -8.17 -30.47 -9.14
C GLU A 287 -9.03 -30.81 -10.37
N PRO A 288 -9.17 -32.10 -10.73
CA PRO A 288 -10.02 -32.49 -11.85
C PRO A 288 -11.47 -32.06 -11.60
N VAL A 289 -12.07 -31.44 -12.62
CA VAL A 289 -13.47 -30.99 -12.59
C VAL A 289 -14.41 -32.19 -12.73
N VAL A 290 -14.02 -33.22 -13.50
CA VAL A 290 -14.79 -34.43 -13.71
C VAL A 290 -14.34 -35.53 -12.75
N LYS A 291 -15.30 -36.13 -12.03
CA LYS A 291 -15.03 -37.19 -11.07
C LYS A 291 -14.46 -38.43 -11.78
N GLY A 292 -13.23 -38.79 -11.44
CA GLY A 292 -12.53 -39.96 -12.00
C GLY A 292 -11.44 -39.62 -13.01
N GLU A 293 -11.26 -38.33 -13.36
CA GLU A 293 -10.13 -37.87 -14.16
C GLU A 293 -8.89 -37.61 -13.30
N ASP A 294 -7.72 -37.69 -13.94
CA ASP A 294 -6.45 -37.32 -13.32
C ASP A 294 -6.33 -35.79 -13.22
N ARG A 295 -5.61 -35.34 -12.19
CA ARG A 295 -5.29 -33.93 -12.00
C ARG A 295 -4.53 -33.38 -13.22
N LEU A 296 -4.84 -32.14 -13.63
CA LEU A 296 -4.06 -31.43 -14.64
C LEU A 296 -2.57 -31.47 -14.26
N LEU A 297 -1.75 -32.02 -15.14
CA LEU A 297 -0.31 -32.05 -14.95
C LEU A 297 0.28 -30.65 -15.15
N LEU A 298 1.41 -30.40 -14.50
CA LEU A 298 2.09 -29.12 -14.62
C LEU A 298 2.57 -28.88 -16.07
N GLU A 299 3.07 -29.89 -16.77
CA GLU A 299 3.48 -29.71 -18.17
C GLU A 299 2.30 -29.29 -19.05
N GLU A 300 1.10 -29.85 -18.82
CA GLU A 300 -0.11 -29.49 -19.54
C GLU A 300 -0.55 -28.06 -19.23
N LYS A 301 -0.50 -27.64 -17.95
CA LYS A 301 -0.75 -26.24 -17.58
C LYS A 301 0.21 -25.29 -18.31
N VAL A 302 1.49 -25.62 -18.38
CA VAL A 302 2.49 -24.79 -19.09
C VAL A 302 2.16 -24.71 -20.58
N LYS A 303 1.77 -25.82 -21.22
CA LYS A 303 1.34 -25.82 -22.62
C LYS A 303 0.13 -24.91 -22.86
N ILE A 304 -0.89 -24.98 -22.00
CA ILE A 304 -2.06 -24.10 -22.09
C ILE A 304 -1.62 -22.64 -22.03
N VAL A 305 -0.84 -22.26 -21.01
CA VAL A 305 -0.36 -20.87 -20.85
C VAL A 305 0.53 -20.43 -22.02
N SER A 306 1.35 -21.33 -22.59
CA SER A 306 2.15 -21.04 -23.78
C SER A 306 1.30 -20.72 -25.00
N LYS A 307 0.18 -21.41 -25.23
CA LYS A 307 -0.73 -21.08 -26.35
C LYS A 307 -1.22 -19.64 -26.26
N PHE A 308 -1.67 -19.19 -25.08
CA PHE A 308 -2.06 -17.78 -24.88
C PHE A 308 -0.89 -16.81 -25.12
N LYS A 309 0.33 -17.17 -24.71
CA LYS A 309 1.52 -16.34 -24.98
C LYS A 309 1.84 -16.24 -26.47
N ASP A 310 1.70 -17.34 -27.21
CA ASP A 310 1.96 -17.39 -28.65
C ASP A 310 0.97 -16.50 -29.43
N HIS A 311 -0.22 -16.30 -28.88
CA HIS A 311 -1.23 -15.34 -29.35
C HIS A 311 -1.07 -13.92 -28.76
N CYS A 312 0.09 -13.60 -28.18
CA CYS A 312 0.40 -12.28 -27.63
C CYS A 312 -0.52 -11.80 -26.48
N ALA A 313 -1.04 -12.73 -25.67
CA ALA A 313 -1.83 -12.37 -24.48
C ALA A 313 -1.04 -11.43 -23.55
N THR A 314 -1.73 -10.41 -23.02
CA THR A 314 -1.13 -9.45 -22.08
C THR A 314 -0.80 -10.11 -20.74
N LYS A 315 -0.01 -9.43 -19.89
CA LYS A 315 0.37 -9.95 -18.56
C LYS A 315 -0.88 -10.20 -17.70
N GLU A 316 -1.86 -9.32 -17.79
CA GLU A 316 -3.14 -9.33 -17.06
C GLU A 316 -4.01 -10.49 -17.55
N GLN A 317 -4.15 -10.68 -18.86
CA GLN A 317 -4.86 -11.81 -19.45
C GLN A 317 -4.24 -13.15 -19.04
N LEU A 318 -2.90 -13.25 -19.07
CA LEU A 318 -2.19 -14.42 -18.60
C LEU A 318 -2.35 -14.64 -17.09
N ALA A 319 -2.54 -13.59 -16.29
CA ALA A 319 -2.80 -13.72 -14.87
C ALA A 319 -4.16 -14.39 -14.63
N VAL A 320 -5.21 -13.96 -15.34
CA VAL A 320 -6.56 -14.59 -15.27
C VAL A 320 -6.49 -16.07 -15.62
N VAL A 321 -5.89 -16.43 -16.76
CA VAL A 321 -5.74 -17.84 -17.17
C VAL A 321 -4.95 -18.64 -16.11
N ARG A 322 -3.88 -18.07 -15.54
CA ARG A 322 -3.08 -18.73 -14.49
C ARG A 322 -3.86 -18.92 -13.18
N LYS A 323 -4.73 -17.98 -12.81
CA LYS A 323 -5.63 -18.07 -11.63
C LYS A 323 -6.61 -19.24 -11.81
N ILE A 324 -7.29 -19.32 -12.96
CA ILE A 324 -8.26 -20.38 -13.28
C ILE A 324 -7.63 -21.77 -13.26
N LEU A 325 -6.44 -21.90 -13.85
CA LEU A 325 -5.69 -23.17 -13.87
C LEU A 325 -4.99 -23.49 -12.52
N SER A 326 -5.35 -22.84 -11.41
CA SER A 326 -4.70 -23.06 -10.12
C SER A 326 -5.66 -23.32 -8.98
N ARG A 327 -5.35 -24.34 -8.16
CA ARG A 327 -6.11 -24.65 -6.92
C ARG A 327 -5.73 -23.80 -5.70
N VAL A 328 -4.73 -22.91 -5.81
CA VAL A 328 -4.24 -22.11 -4.67
C VAL A 328 -4.38 -20.61 -4.86
N LYS A 329 -4.69 -20.16 -6.07
CA LYS A 329 -4.96 -18.74 -6.40
C LYS A 329 -6.45 -18.46 -6.25
N ALA A 330 -6.84 -17.18 -6.27
CA ALA A 330 -8.24 -16.77 -6.18
C ALA A 330 -8.95 -17.37 -4.94
N GLY A 331 -8.31 -17.30 -3.78
CA GLY A 331 -8.83 -17.85 -2.53
C GLY A 331 -8.67 -19.36 -2.40
N GLY A 332 -8.13 -20.02 -3.43
CA GLY A 332 -8.07 -21.47 -3.54
C GLY A 332 -7.36 -22.17 -2.37
N ILE A 333 -6.33 -21.55 -1.78
CA ILE A 333 -5.56 -22.17 -0.69
C ILE A 333 -6.41 -22.35 0.58
N ILE A 334 -7.40 -21.48 0.80
CA ILE A 334 -8.25 -21.51 1.99
C ILE A 334 -9.14 -22.74 2.00
N ASN A 335 -9.44 -23.32 0.83
CA ASN A 335 -10.26 -24.54 0.73
C ASN A 335 -9.68 -25.75 1.46
N TYR A 336 -8.39 -25.70 1.78
CA TYR A 336 -7.67 -26.75 2.49
C TYR A 336 -7.64 -26.53 4.00
N ILE A 337 -8.26 -25.44 4.49
CA ILE A 337 -8.36 -25.08 5.90
C ILE A 337 -9.86 -24.99 6.24
N LYS A 338 -10.37 -26.01 6.93
CA LYS A 338 -11.80 -26.12 7.30
C LYS A 338 -12.07 -25.56 8.69
N ASN A 339 -11.14 -25.74 9.62
CA ASN A 339 -11.37 -25.47 11.04
C ASN A 339 -10.65 -24.20 11.52
N GLY A 340 -9.41 -23.98 11.08
CA GLY A 340 -8.59 -22.85 11.50
C GLY A 340 -9.03 -21.49 10.98
N TYR A 341 -8.39 -20.45 11.52
CA TYR A 341 -8.58 -19.05 11.10
C TYR A 341 -7.47 -18.64 10.13
N CYS A 342 -7.85 -18.04 9.00
CA CYS A 342 -6.92 -17.55 7.99
C CYS A 342 -6.75 -16.03 8.12
N HIS A 343 -5.51 -15.57 8.14
CA HIS A 343 -5.15 -14.16 8.08
C HIS A 343 -4.23 -13.91 6.89
N GLY A 344 -4.68 -13.15 5.89
CA GLY A 344 -3.87 -12.71 4.76
C GLY A 344 -3.33 -11.31 4.97
N PHE A 345 -2.01 -11.16 5.07
CA PHE A 345 -1.33 -9.89 5.11
C PHE A 345 -0.67 -9.62 3.76
N TYR A 346 -1.18 -8.60 3.06
CA TYR A 346 -0.81 -8.27 1.69
C TYR A 346 0.11 -7.07 1.64
N MET A 347 1.18 -7.21 0.87
CA MET A 347 2.15 -6.16 0.61
C MET A 347 2.18 -5.85 -0.89
N PRO A 348 1.72 -4.65 -1.28
CA PRO A 348 1.74 -4.22 -2.67
C PRO A 348 3.17 -3.89 -3.11
N GLU A 349 3.42 -3.98 -4.41
CA GLU A 349 4.59 -3.37 -5.06
C GLU A 349 4.26 -1.99 -5.60
N SER A 350 3.02 -1.78 -6.05
CA SER A 350 2.51 -0.50 -6.56
C SER A 350 1.19 -0.12 -5.90
N LEU A 351 0.78 1.12 -6.04
CA LEU A 351 -0.40 1.63 -5.33
C LEU A 351 -1.74 1.24 -5.94
N ASP A 352 -1.74 0.77 -7.18
CA ASP A 352 -2.94 0.20 -7.80
C ASP A 352 -3.10 -1.29 -7.52
N ASP A 353 -2.15 -1.90 -6.80
CA ASP A 353 -2.20 -3.33 -6.59
C ASP A 353 -3.39 -3.70 -5.71
N GLU A 354 -4.36 -4.39 -6.30
CA GLU A 354 -5.42 -5.02 -5.55
C GLU A 354 -4.94 -6.31 -4.89
N MET A 355 -5.45 -6.63 -3.70
CA MET A 355 -5.09 -7.87 -3.00
C MET A 355 -5.38 -9.13 -3.85
N ALA A 356 -6.39 -9.08 -4.73
CA ALA A 356 -6.75 -10.16 -5.63
C ALA A 356 -5.68 -10.45 -6.70
N ASP A 357 -4.85 -9.45 -7.02
CA ASP A 357 -3.82 -9.55 -8.05
C ASP A 357 -2.46 -9.92 -7.49
N ILE A 358 -2.13 -9.45 -6.28
CA ILE A 358 -0.86 -9.76 -5.62
C ILE A 358 -0.72 -11.27 -5.40
N SER A 359 0.25 -11.89 -6.09
CA SER A 359 0.49 -13.34 -6.13
C SER A 359 -0.72 -14.17 -6.59
N GLY A 360 -1.63 -13.53 -7.33
CA GLY A 360 -2.90 -14.13 -7.74
C GLY A 360 -3.89 -14.35 -6.59
N GLY A 361 -3.80 -13.54 -5.53
CA GLY A 361 -4.80 -13.48 -4.45
C GLY A 361 -5.07 -14.84 -3.80
N PRO A 362 -4.06 -15.53 -3.25
CA PRO A 362 -4.25 -16.90 -2.76
C PRO A 362 -5.31 -17.02 -1.66
N THR A 363 -5.54 -15.96 -0.88
CA THR A 363 -6.58 -15.90 0.17
C THR A 363 -7.72 -14.93 -0.16
N ILE A 364 -7.84 -14.43 -1.39
CA ILE A 364 -8.90 -13.52 -1.84
C ILE A 364 -9.83 -14.25 -2.80
N PHE A 365 -11.10 -14.39 -2.41
CA PHE A 365 -12.13 -14.92 -3.31
C PHE A 365 -12.56 -13.81 -4.28
N PRO A 366 -12.45 -14.01 -5.61
CA PRO A 366 -13.00 -13.08 -6.59
C PRO A 366 -14.53 -13.11 -6.57
N GLU A 367 -15.17 -12.13 -7.21
CA GLU A 367 -16.62 -12.14 -7.40
C GLU A 367 -17.00 -13.06 -8.57
N TYR A 368 -18.00 -13.95 -8.38
CA TYR A 368 -18.35 -15.03 -9.33
C TYR A 368 -18.62 -14.53 -10.75
N ALA A 369 -19.29 -13.38 -10.85
CA ALA A 369 -19.69 -12.78 -12.11
C ALA A 369 -18.50 -12.30 -12.97
N GLU A 370 -17.34 -12.07 -12.36
CA GLU A 370 -16.14 -11.59 -13.06
C GLU A 370 -15.34 -12.72 -13.71
N GLU A 371 -15.44 -13.95 -13.16
CA GLU A 371 -14.68 -15.11 -13.66
C GLU A 371 -15.46 -15.94 -14.70
N GLU A 372 -16.80 -15.92 -14.68
CA GLU A 372 -17.63 -16.68 -15.61
C GLU A 372 -17.41 -16.19 -17.05
N GLY A 373 -16.90 -17.07 -17.92
CA GLY A 373 -16.61 -16.74 -19.32
C GLY A 373 -15.38 -15.85 -19.55
N ALA A 374 -14.59 -15.54 -18.50
CA ALA A 374 -13.42 -14.67 -18.62
C ALA A 374 -12.38 -15.21 -19.62
N VAL A 375 -12.11 -16.52 -19.61
CA VAL A 375 -11.19 -17.15 -20.58
C VAL A 375 -11.73 -17.05 -22.00
N LYS A 376 -13.03 -17.30 -22.18
CA LYS A 376 -13.68 -17.24 -23.48
C LYS A 376 -13.58 -15.83 -24.08
N LYS A 377 -13.83 -14.80 -23.26
CA LYS A 377 -13.65 -13.39 -23.65
C LYS A 377 -12.19 -13.07 -24.01
N ILE A 378 -11.22 -13.60 -23.26
CA ILE A 378 -9.80 -13.45 -23.59
C ILE A 378 -9.48 -14.11 -24.94
N MET A 379 -9.97 -15.33 -25.18
CA MET A 379 -9.77 -16.04 -26.43
C MET A 379 -10.39 -15.32 -27.63
N GLU A 380 -11.62 -14.82 -27.49
CA GLU A 380 -12.28 -14.01 -28.52
C GLU A 380 -11.46 -12.76 -28.86
N ASN A 381 -10.93 -12.06 -27.86
CA ASN A 381 -10.08 -10.88 -28.06
C ASN A 381 -8.74 -11.20 -28.76
N LEU A 382 -8.22 -12.41 -28.57
CA LEU A 382 -6.97 -12.87 -29.16
C LEU A 382 -7.18 -13.58 -30.51
N GLY A 383 -8.43 -13.82 -30.92
CA GLY A 383 -8.76 -14.57 -32.13
C GLY A 383 -8.44 -16.07 -32.03
N MET A 384 -8.48 -16.62 -30.82
CA MET A 384 -8.23 -18.04 -30.56
C MET A 384 -9.51 -18.87 -30.73
N GLU A 385 -9.37 -20.09 -31.24
CA GLU A 385 -10.48 -21.03 -31.42
C GLU A 385 -10.52 -22.08 -30.30
N GLU A 386 -11.69 -22.50 -29.85
CA GLU A 386 -11.84 -23.56 -28.81
C GLU A 386 -11.15 -24.87 -29.25
N SER A 387 -11.13 -25.15 -30.55
CA SER A 387 -10.46 -26.32 -31.14
C SER A 387 -8.94 -26.37 -30.94
N GLU A 388 -8.32 -25.28 -30.49
CA GLU A 388 -6.91 -25.27 -30.10
C GLU A 388 -6.67 -26.05 -28.80
N PHE A 389 -7.71 -26.36 -28.02
CA PHE A 389 -7.64 -27.12 -26.77
C PHE A 389 -8.34 -28.48 -26.93
N ASP A 390 -7.78 -29.52 -26.32
CA ASP A 390 -8.49 -30.79 -26.21
C ASP A 390 -9.61 -30.71 -25.15
N GLU A 391 -10.52 -31.69 -25.14
CA GLU A 391 -11.69 -31.71 -24.25
C GLU A 391 -11.30 -31.58 -22.77
N PHE A 392 -10.19 -32.20 -22.37
CA PHE A 392 -9.69 -32.12 -21.01
C PHE A 392 -9.15 -30.72 -20.71
N GLN A 393 -8.30 -30.14 -21.56
CA GLN A 393 -7.77 -28.78 -21.42
C GLN A 393 -8.89 -27.74 -21.38
N TRP A 394 -9.89 -27.88 -22.25
CA TRP A 394 -11.04 -26.98 -22.31
C TRP A 394 -11.90 -27.07 -21.05
N SER A 395 -12.16 -28.27 -20.53
CA SER A 395 -12.91 -28.46 -19.28
C SER A 395 -12.31 -27.70 -18.09
N GLN A 396 -10.97 -27.57 -18.05
CA GLN A 396 -10.25 -26.84 -17.00
C GLN A 396 -10.37 -25.31 -17.14
N LEU A 397 -10.61 -24.81 -18.36
CA LEU A 397 -10.66 -23.40 -18.69
C LEU A 397 -12.09 -22.83 -18.64
N GLU A 398 -13.09 -23.60 -19.06
CA GLU A 398 -14.48 -23.14 -19.14
C GLU A 398 -15.18 -23.14 -17.77
N THR A 399 -14.79 -24.06 -16.87
CA THR A 399 -15.47 -24.19 -15.58
C THR A 399 -14.88 -23.17 -14.58
N PRO A 400 -15.66 -22.24 -14.01
CA PRO A 400 -15.20 -21.42 -12.89
C PRO A 400 -14.69 -22.32 -11.77
N ASN A 401 -13.71 -21.90 -10.97
CA ASN A 401 -13.35 -22.68 -9.79
C ASN A 401 -14.58 -22.81 -8.88
N ASP A 402 -14.88 -24.01 -8.35
CA ASP A 402 -16.00 -24.29 -7.42
C ASP A 402 -15.83 -23.61 -6.03
N TYR A 403 -15.22 -22.43 -5.99
CA TYR A 403 -14.91 -21.64 -4.81
C TYR A 403 -16.16 -21.04 -4.15
N TYR A 404 -17.26 -20.90 -4.89
CA TYR A 404 -18.35 -19.96 -4.57
C TYR A 404 -19.44 -20.49 -3.65
N ASN A 405 -19.45 -21.80 -3.34
CA ASN A 405 -20.42 -22.43 -2.45
C ASN A 405 -19.76 -23.02 -1.20
N ARG A 406 -18.94 -22.23 -0.47
CA ARG A 406 -18.19 -22.76 0.68
C ARG A 406 -18.35 -21.94 1.97
N PRO A 407 -18.74 -22.57 3.10
CA PRO A 407 -19.06 -21.91 4.37
C PRO A 407 -17.86 -21.29 5.15
N GLY A 408 -16.68 -21.15 4.53
CA GLY A 408 -15.44 -20.69 5.16
C GLY A 408 -15.20 -19.18 5.13
N LEU A 409 -16.05 -18.39 4.46
CA LEU A 409 -15.84 -16.96 4.24
C LEU A 409 -15.60 -16.16 5.54
N TYR A 410 -16.29 -16.53 6.63
CA TYR A 410 -16.22 -15.83 7.92
C TYR A 410 -14.95 -16.08 8.73
N ARG A 411 -14.10 -17.05 8.34
CA ARG A 411 -12.84 -17.36 9.04
C ARG A 411 -11.60 -16.85 8.32
N ASN A 412 -11.80 -16.04 7.28
CA ASN A 412 -10.73 -15.43 6.49
C ASN A 412 -10.74 -13.92 6.69
N GLN A 413 -9.59 -13.36 7.08
CA GLN A 413 -9.41 -11.92 7.23
C GLN A 413 -8.19 -11.50 6.41
N ASN A 414 -8.39 -10.63 5.43
CA ASN A 414 -7.30 -10.09 4.63
C ASN A 414 -7.10 -8.61 4.95
N LYS A 415 -5.85 -8.17 5.03
CA LYS A 415 -5.45 -6.79 5.29
C LYS A 415 -4.27 -6.43 4.39
N MET A 416 -4.39 -5.33 3.67
CA MET A 416 -3.23 -4.67 3.08
C MET A 416 -2.43 -4.00 4.21
N ILE A 417 -1.17 -4.39 4.39
CA ILE A 417 -0.33 -3.94 5.51
C ILE A 417 0.54 -2.72 5.16
N VAL A 418 0.57 -2.35 3.89
CA VAL A 418 1.23 -1.14 3.39
C VAL A 418 0.26 -0.45 2.43
N THR A 419 -0.11 0.79 2.72
CA THR A 419 -0.95 1.63 1.87
C THR A 419 -0.55 3.09 2.05
N VAL A 420 -0.85 3.95 1.06
CA VAL A 420 -0.62 5.39 1.19
C VAL A 420 -1.36 6.01 2.39
N PRO A 421 -2.64 5.70 2.66
CA PRO A 421 -3.30 6.19 3.86
C PRO A 421 -2.54 5.85 5.14
N LEU A 422 -2.04 4.60 5.29
CA LEU A 422 -1.24 4.22 6.45
C LEU A 422 0.08 5.01 6.53
N LEU A 423 0.71 5.30 5.39
CA LEU A 423 1.91 6.13 5.33
C LEU A 423 1.62 7.58 5.79
N PHE A 424 0.52 8.15 5.32
CA PHE A 424 0.09 9.49 5.70
C PHE A 424 -0.27 9.58 7.19
N ASP A 425 -0.95 8.57 7.73
CA ASP A 425 -1.25 8.46 9.15
C ASP A 425 0.05 8.36 9.97
N SER A 426 1.02 7.55 9.54
CA SER A 426 2.33 7.44 10.20
C SER A 426 3.08 8.79 10.22
N ILE A 427 3.05 9.55 9.11
CA ILE A 427 3.65 10.89 9.06
C ILE A 427 2.90 11.85 10.00
N SER A 428 1.58 11.80 9.99
CA SER A 428 0.70 12.62 10.84
C SER A 428 0.98 12.38 12.33
N GLU A 429 1.14 11.11 12.75
CA GLU A 429 1.52 10.73 14.11
C GLU A 429 2.88 11.31 14.53
N LYS A 430 3.87 11.31 13.63
CA LYS A 430 5.18 11.96 13.89
C LYS A 430 5.08 13.49 13.94
N LEU A 431 4.04 14.06 13.34
CA LEU A 431 3.73 15.48 13.33
C LEU A 431 2.63 15.88 14.33
N LEU A 432 2.43 15.12 15.42
CA LEU A 432 1.35 15.30 16.42
C LEU A 432 1.12 16.75 16.94
N HIS A 433 2.15 17.59 16.92
CA HIS A 433 2.13 18.99 17.38
C HIS A 433 1.63 19.98 16.32
N TYR A 434 1.52 19.53 15.07
CA TYR A 434 0.89 20.23 13.95
C TYR A 434 -0.59 19.87 13.86
N ASP A 435 -1.39 20.81 13.37
CA ASP A 435 -2.71 20.52 12.82
C ASP A 435 -2.52 19.95 11.41
N THR A 436 -2.67 18.63 11.29
CA THR A 436 -2.37 17.86 10.08
C THR A 436 -3.61 17.63 9.25
N SER A 437 -3.50 17.70 7.93
CA SER A 437 -4.55 17.22 7.02
C SER A 437 -3.98 16.62 5.73
N PHE A 438 -4.86 15.89 5.02
CA PHE A 438 -4.56 15.19 3.77
C PHE A 438 -5.39 15.75 2.62
N PRO A 439 -5.29 17.06 2.33
CA PRO A 439 -6.30 17.78 1.54
C PRO A 439 -6.38 17.27 0.10
N PHE A 440 -5.31 16.67 -0.44
CA PHE A 440 -5.28 16.19 -1.82
C PHE A 440 -5.15 14.68 -1.94
N GLY A 441 -5.00 13.96 -0.82
CA GLY A 441 -4.80 12.50 -0.83
C GLY A 441 -3.60 12.06 -1.66
N TYR A 442 -3.76 10.95 -2.37
CA TYR A 442 -2.81 10.43 -3.35
C TYR A 442 -3.26 10.85 -4.76
N LYS A 443 -2.35 11.38 -5.59
CA LYS A 443 -2.68 11.85 -6.96
C LYS A 443 -1.68 11.39 -8.00
N ARG A 444 -2.13 11.21 -9.24
CA ARG A 444 -1.27 10.93 -10.40
C ARG A 444 -1.18 12.15 -11.30
N GLY A 445 0.00 12.39 -11.85
CA GLY A 445 0.17 13.44 -12.85
C GLY A 445 1.62 13.74 -13.19
N THR A 446 1.81 14.77 -14.01
CA THR A 446 3.15 15.30 -14.29
C THR A 446 3.51 16.36 -13.25
N THR A 447 4.80 16.61 -13.04
CA THR A 447 5.31 17.72 -12.20
C THR A 447 4.78 19.09 -12.65
N LYS A 448 4.23 19.19 -13.88
CA LYS A 448 3.75 20.42 -14.49
C LYS A 448 2.69 21.10 -13.64
N ASN A 449 2.97 22.33 -13.22
CA ASN A 449 2.11 23.19 -12.39
C ASN A 449 1.97 22.80 -10.91
N ILE A 450 2.41 21.62 -10.44
CA ILE A 450 2.35 21.26 -9.01
C ILE A 450 3.16 22.26 -8.18
N GLY A 451 4.39 22.58 -8.62
CA GLY A 451 5.24 23.56 -7.96
C GLY A 451 4.58 24.93 -7.83
N ARG A 452 3.86 25.38 -8.87
CA ARG A 452 3.10 26.65 -8.86
C ARG A 452 1.91 26.62 -7.90
N LEU A 453 1.14 25.55 -7.87
CA LEU A 453 -0.01 25.38 -6.96
C LEU A 453 0.45 25.36 -5.49
N LEU A 454 1.52 24.62 -5.20
CA LEU A 454 2.12 24.61 -3.87
C LEU A 454 2.68 25.99 -3.51
N THR A 455 3.26 26.72 -4.46
CA THR A 455 3.71 28.10 -4.23
C THR A 455 2.55 29.04 -3.90
N GLU A 456 1.39 28.87 -4.52
CA GLU A 456 0.18 29.63 -4.17
C GLU A 456 -0.24 29.39 -2.72
N VAL A 457 -0.24 28.12 -2.29
CA VAL A 457 -0.46 27.73 -0.89
C VAL A 457 0.52 28.43 0.06
N LEU A 458 1.82 28.39 -0.27
CA LEU A 458 2.86 29.01 0.54
C LEU A 458 2.78 30.54 0.61
N CYS A 459 2.18 31.18 -0.40
CA CYS A 459 2.01 32.63 -0.48
C CYS A 459 0.67 33.12 0.08
N SER A 460 -0.27 32.23 0.37
CA SER A 460 -1.61 32.62 0.83
C SER A 460 -1.69 32.85 2.33
N LYS A 461 -2.43 33.89 2.73
CA LYS A 461 -2.80 34.14 4.14
C LYS A 461 -4.01 33.32 4.60
N HIS A 462 -4.81 32.86 3.63
CA HIS A 462 -6.02 32.08 3.86
C HIS A 462 -5.97 30.90 2.90
N LEU A 463 -5.68 29.71 3.42
CA LEU A 463 -5.49 28.51 2.58
C LEU A 463 -6.72 28.25 1.70
N GLU A 464 -7.92 28.48 2.24
CA GLU A 464 -9.21 28.34 1.55
C GLU A 464 -9.32 29.14 0.24
N ASP A 465 -8.57 30.24 0.10
CA ASP A 465 -8.59 31.08 -1.09
C ASP A 465 -7.78 30.50 -2.26
N THR A 466 -6.99 29.44 -2.00
CA THR A 466 -6.08 28.88 -3.01
C THR A 466 -6.80 27.91 -3.93
N GLU A 467 -6.36 27.82 -5.18
CA GLU A 467 -6.91 26.85 -6.13
C GLU A 467 -6.76 25.41 -5.67
N LEU A 468 -5.62 25.08 -5.06
CA LEU A 468 -5.36 23.77 -4.51
C LEU A 468 -6.38 23.45 -3.40
N ALA A 469 -6.60 24.37 -2.46
CA ALA A 469 -7.59 24.22 -1.38
C ALA A 469 -9.04 24.08 -1.85
N ARG A 470 -9.42 24.73 -2.96
CA ARG A 470 -10.78 24.61 -3.53
C ARG A 470 -11.09 23.21 -4.03
N ASN A 471 -10.07 22.44 -4.37
CA ASN A 471 -10.17 21.04 -4.79
C ASN A 471 -9.81 20.06 -3.68
N ALA A 472 -9.80 20.51 -2.41
CA ALA A 472 -9.48 19.64 -1.29
C ALA A 472 -10.59 18.60 -1.06
N THR A 473 -10.21 17.33 -0.93
CA THR A 473 -11.11 16.21 -0.61
C THR A 473 -11.29 16.02 0.89
N SER A 474 -10.46 16.67 1.71
CA SER A 474 -10.56 16.68 3.17
C SER A 474 -10.44 18.09 3.76
N PRO A 475 -10.93 18.31 5.00
CA PRO A 475 -10.85 19.62 5.64
C PRO A 475 -9.41 20.12 5.75
N LEU A 476 -9.21 21.41 5.47
CA LEU A 476 -7.93 22.08 5.65
C LEU A 476 -7.63 22.27 7.14
N PRO A 477 -6.34 22.32 7.53
CA PRO A 477 -5.98 22.57 8.91
C PRO A 477 -6.30 24.03 9.24
N THR A 478 -6.78 24.26 10.46
CA THR A 478 -7.30 25.55 10.91
C THR A 478 -6.39 26.22 11.95
N LYS A 479 -5.44 25.47 12.52
CA LYS A 479 -4.58 25.93 13.61
C LYS A 479 -3.11 25.87 13.24
N PHE A 480 -2.36 26.86 13.74
CA PHE A 480 -0.91 26.85 13.65
C PHE A 480 -0.28 26.16 14.88
N PRO A 481 0.84 25.45 14.71
CA PRO A 481 1.49 25.14 13.43
C PRO A 481 0.67 24.11 12.63
N MET A 482 0.69 24.17 11.30
CA MET A 482 -0.10 23.28 10.43
C MET A 482 0.79 22.48 9.48
N ALA A 483 0.33 21.30 9.09
CA ALA A 483 1.00 20.44 8.13
C ALA A 483 0.01 19.90 7.09
N LEU A 484 0.32 20.09 5.82
CA LEU A 484 -0.39 19.48 4.70
C LEU A 484 0.45 18.29 4.22
N ILE A 485 -0.11 17.09 4.27
CA ILE A 485 0.54 15.86 3.85
C ILE A 485 -0.19 15.35 2.61
N CYS A 486 0.54 15.18 1.53
CA CYS A 486 0.00 14.69 0.27
C CYS A 486 0.96 13.67 -0.32
N GLY A 487 0.53 12.94 -1.33
CA GLY A 487 1.39 12.03 -2.05
C GLY A 487 0.93 11.86 -3.48
N GLY A 488 1.75 11.22 -4.28
CA GLY A 488 1.41 10.98 -5.66
C GLY A 488 2.49 10.30 -6.47
N GLU A 489 2.10 9.87 -7.66
CA GLU A 489 3.02 9.42 -8.69
C GLU A 489 3.23 10.58 -9.64
N VAL A 490 4.45 11.12 -9.61
CA VAL A 490 4.79 12.34 -10.32
C VAL A 490 5.75 12.00 -11.46
N GLY A 491 5.23 12.02 -12.67
CA GLY A 491 6.04 11.92 -13.88
C GLY A 491 6.77 13.22 -14.20
N PRO A 492 7.86 13.18 -14.99
CA PRO A 492 8.57 14.39 -15.41
C PRO A 492 7.67 15.34 -16.22
N MET A 493 8.02 16.63 -16.32
CA MET A 493 7.30 17.52 -17.25
C MET A 493 7.60 17.11 -18.69
N ASP A 494 6.58 17.07 -19.54
CA ASP A 494 6.76 17.15 -20.99
C ASP A 494 7.09 18.61 -21.35
N ALA A 495 8.38 18.95 -21.38
CA ALA A 495 8.84 20.26 -21.82
C ALA A 495 9.48 20.15 -23.21
N LYS A 496 9.16 21.08 -24.12
CA LYS A 496 9.93 21.25 -25.37
C LYS A 496 10.97 22.33 -25.16
N ILE A 497 12.23 21.95 -25.05
CA ILE A 497 13.35 22.89 -25.00
C ILE A 497 13.96 22.92 -26.40
N GLU A 498 13.93 24.09 -27.05
CA GLU A 498 14.49 24.30 -28.41
C GLU A 498 13.93 23.39 -29.53
N GLY A 499 12.77 22.76 -29.31
CA GLY A 499 12.13 21.87 -30.28
C GLY A 499 12.46 20.38 -30.08
N GLU A 500 13.29 20.05 -29.09
CA GLU A 500 13.50 18.67 -28.62
C GLU A 500 12.63 18.39 -27.39
N ASP A 501 12.11 17.18 -27.31
CA ASP A 501 11.34 16.71 -26.16
C ASP A 501 12.30 16.49 -24.98
N PHE A 502 12.24 17.36 -23.98
CA PHE A 502 12.94 17.21 -22.72
C PHE A 502 12.09 16.35 -21.78
N LYS A 503 12.63 15.20 -21.38
CA LYS A 503 12.09 14.37 -20.30
C LYS A 503 13.09 14.40 -19.14
N SER A 504 12.75 15.11 -18.07
CA SER A 504 13.54 15.09 -16.84
C SER A 504 13.70 13.65 -16.35
N THR A 505 14.90 13.28 -15.91
CA THR A 505 15.15 11.99 -15.24
C THR A 505 15.10 12.12 -13.71
N THR A 506 14.72 13.28 -13.19
CA THR A 506 14.68 13.62 -11.75
C THR A 506 13.44 14.50 -11.46
N PRO A 507 12.23 13.91 -11.43
CA PRO A 507 10.97 14.65 -11.30
C PRO A 507 10.85 15.44 -9.99
N ILE A 508 11.34 14.93 -8.85
CA ILE A 508 11.26 15.67 -7.59
C ILE A 508 12.12 16.94 -7.65
N GLN A 509 13.33 16.81 -8.17
CA GLN A 509 14.22 17.95 -8.37
C GLN A 509 13.63 19.02 -9.30
N GLU A 510 13.00 18.59 -10.40
CA GLU A 510 12.31 19.48 -11.32
C GLU A 510 11.15 20.23 -10.63
N LEU A 511 10.30 19.52 -9.89
CA LEU A 511 9.17 20.09 -9.16
C LEU A 511 9.61 21.14 -8.13
N MET A 512 10.66 20.83 -7.38
CA MET A 512 11.19 21.73 -6.35
C MET A 512 11.80 22.98 -6.97
N LEU A 513 12.44 22.85 -8.14
CA LEU A 513 12.96 23.98 -8.91
C LEU A 513 11.79 24.84 -9.43
N ASP A 514 10.74 24.24 -9.98
CA ASP A 514 9.57 24.96 -10.45
C ASP A 514 8.89 25.76 -9.31
N CYS A 515 8.79 25.17 -8.13
CA CYS A 515 8.31 25.86 -6.93
C CYS A 515 9.17 27.09 -6.60
N LEU A 516 10.50 26.97 -6.57
CA LEU A 516 11.39 28.10 -6.31
C LEU A 516 11.27 29.20 -7.38
N MET A 517 11.14 28.82 -8.65
CA MET A 517 11.00 29.74 -9.76
C MET A 517 9.69 30.53 -9.68
N ALA A 518 8.60 29.91 -9.22
CA ALA A 518 7.28 30.52 -9.06
C ALA A 518 7.20 31.60 -7.96
N PHE A 519 8.17 31.66 -7.04
CA PHE A 519 8.25 32.71 -6.01
C PHE A 519 8.72 34.08 -6.52
N GLU A 520 9.04 34.23 -7.80
CA GLU A 520 9.75 35.40 -8.36
C GLU A 520 9.33 36.77 -7.79
N LYS A 521 8.03 37.10 -7.86
CA LYS A 521 7.46 38.36 -7.30
C LYS A 521 6.58 38.14 -6.06
N LYS A 522 6.50 36.91 -5.56
CA LYS A 522 5.62 36.53 -4.44
C LYS A 522 6.43 36.33 -3.17
N GLU A 523 5.92 36.72 -2.02
CA GLU A 523 6.55 36.40 -0.74
C GLU A 523 5.77 35.30 -0.02
N PRO A 524 6.46 34.37 0.67
CA PRO A 524 5.78 33.43 1.55
C PRO A 524 4.97 34.18 2.61
N ALA A 525 3.75 33.75 2.86
CA ALA A 525 2.90 34.35 3.89
C ALA A 525 3.34 33.99 5.32
N TYR A 526 3.98 32.82 5.46
CA TYR A 526 4.40 32.22 6.72
C TYR A 526 5.82 31.67 6.62
N GLU A 527 6.38 31.28 7.76
CA GLU A 527 7.57 30.43 7.75
C GLU A 527 7.15 29.02 7.37
N PHE A 528 7.88 28.39 6.45
CA PHE A 528 7.50 27.12 5.86
C PHE A 528 8.69 26.19 5.65
N THR A 529 8.39 24.89 5.70
CA THR A 529 9.27 23.86 5.14
C THR A 529 8.45 23.05 4.15
N PHE A 530 8.95 22.92 2.93
CA PHE A 530 8.38 22.05 1.90
C PHE A 530 9.34 20.91 1.64
N THR A 531 8.90 19.70 1.95
CA THR A 531 9.61 18.44 1.77
C THR A 531 8.96 17.64 0.65
N CYS A 532 9.76 17.17 -0.30
CA CYS A 532 9.33 16.28 -1.37
C CYS A 532 10.29 15.09 -1.47
N ALA A 533 9.79 13.87 -1.38
CA ALA A 533 10.63 12.67 -1.33
C ALA A 533 10.01 11.45 -2.00
N SER A 534 10.85 10.66 -2.67
CA SER A 534 10.51 9.37 -3.25
C SER A 534 10.61 8.27 -2.21
N THR A 535 9.56 7.47 -2.06
CA THR A 535 9.52 6.33 -1.13
C THR A 535 10.47 5.20 -1.53
N THR A 536 10.85 5.13 -2.80
CA THR A 536 11.89 4.19 -3.30
C THR A 536 13.28 4.54 -2.81
N GLY A 537 13.49 5.76 -2.31
CA GLY A 537 14.79 6.27 -1.89
C GLY A 537 15.59 6.91 -3.03
N ASP A 538 15.08 6.88 -4.26
CA ASP A 538 15.74 7.46 -5.44
C ASP A 538 14.76 8.36 -6.22
N ASP A 539 15.20 9.57 -6.57
CA ASP A 539 14.54 10.48 -7.49
C ASP A 539 15.05 10.20 -8.91
N GLY A 540 14.34 9.29 -9.59
CA GLY A 540 14.63 8.83 -10.94
C GLY A 540 16.04 8.25 -11.07
N THR A 541 16.92 8.87 -11.85
CA THR A 541 18.31 8.37 -12.04
C THR A 541 19.30 8.90 -11.00
N SER A 542 18.87 9.76 -10.09
CA SER A 542 19.72 10.31 -9.05
C SER A 542 19.71 9.42 -7.80
N SER A 543 20.82 9.42 -7.05
CA SER A 543 20.92 8.75 -5.73
C SER A 543 20.31 9.56 -4.59
N LEU A 544 19.60 10.65 -4.93
CA LEU A 544 18.96 11.54 -3.98
C LEU A 544 17.52 11.07 -3.77
N SER A 545 17.09 10.91 -2.53
CA SER A 545 15.72 10.48 -2.23
C SER A 545 14.72 11.61 -2.35
N GLY A 546 15.17 12.86 -2.24
CA GLY A 546 14.31 14.03 -2.31
C GLY A 546 14.97 15.30 -1.81
N LEU A 547 14.16 16.34 -1.64
CA LEU A 547 14.62 17.68 -1.27
C LEU A 547 13.74 18.33 -0.22
N VAL A 548 14.34 19.26 0.53
CA VAL A 548 13.67 20.13 1.48
C VAL A 548 14.06 21.59 1.25
N ILE A 549 13.07 22.44 1.04
CA ILE A 549 13.24 23.90 0.91
C ILE A 549 12.46 24.66 1.97
N SER A 550 12.87 25.89 2.21
CA SER A 550 12.27 26.81 3.19
C SER A 550 12.25 28.25 2.64
N ASN A 551 11.84 29.20 3.47
CA ASN A 551 11.97 30.63 3.18
C ASN A 551 13.42 31.06 2.84
N LYS A 552 14.44 30.33 3.30
CA LYS A 552 15.85 30.64 3.02
C LYS A 552 16.18 30.44 1.55
N GLU A 553 15.81 29.30 0.97
CA GLU A 553 16.05 28.99 -0.45
C GLU A 553 15.29 29.96 -1.36
N VAL A 554 14.09 30.39 -0.96
CA VAL A 554 13.34 31.42 -1.70
C VAL A 554 14.13 32.74 -1.76
N LYS A 555 14.71 33.18 -0.64
CA LYS A 555 15.53 34.41 -0.59
C LYS A 555 16.81 34.28 -1.43
N GLU A 556 17.46 33.12 -1.38
CA GLU A 556 18.66 32.83 -2.16
C GLU A 556 18.37 32.81 -3.66
N MET A 557 17.30 32.13 -4.06
CA MET A 557 16.80 32.11 -5.44
C MET A 557 16.55 33.53 -5.98
N LYS A 558 15.82 34.36 -5.21
CA LYS A 558 15.58 35.76 -5.59
C LYS A 558 16.87 36.58 -5.72
N TYR A 559 17.84 36.34 -4.82
CA TYR A 559 19.13 37.00 -4.89
C TYR A 559 19.90 36.62 -6.17
N LEU A 560 19.94 35.34 -6.54
CA LEU A 560 20.59 34.87 -7.77
C LEU A 560 19.92 35.46 -9.02
N LYS A 561 18.58 35.46 -9.08
CA LYS A 561 17.83 36.12 -10.16
C LYS A 561 18.12 37.61 -10.26
N LYS A 562 18.17 38.33 -9.12
CA LYS A 562 18.53 39.75 -9.09
C LYS A 562 19.95 40.02 -9.60
N LYS A 563 20.86 39.04 -9.46
CA LYS A 563 22.22 39.10 -10.03
C LYS A 563 22.29 38.75 -11.51
N GLY A 564 21.16 38.47 -12.16
CA GLY A 564 21.08 38.16 -13.58
C GLY A 564 21.58 36.76 -13.94
N ARG A 565 21.64 35.81 -12.98
CA ARG A 565 21.91 34.42 -13.31
C ARG A 565 20.71 33.82 -14.03
N GLU A 566 20.95 33.23 -15.19
CA GLU A 566 19.98 32.40 -15.89
C GLU A 566 19.91 31.03 -15.22
N ILE A 567 18.69 30.51 -15.05
CA ILE A 567 18.41 29.22 -14.42
C ILE A 567 17.61 28.43 -15.44
N TYR A 568 18.15 27.27 -15.82
CA TYR A 568 17.59 26.43 -16.87
C TYR A 568 16.98 25.17 -16.26
N TYR A 569 15.85 24.72 -16.81
CA TYR A 569 15.20 23.46 -16.43
C TYR A 569 15.84 22.23 -17.10
N SER A 570 16.78 22.44 -18.03
CA SER A 570 17.39 21.38 -18.84
C SER A 570 18.30 20.44 -18.05
N ASP A 571 18.71 20.81 -16.84
CA ASP A 571 19.41 19.89 -15.91
C ASP A 571 19.10 20.28 -14.44
N PRO A 572 17.98 19.79 -13.89
CA PRO A 572 17.62 20.05 -12.49
C PRO A 572 18.69 19.51 -11.53
N ASN A 573 19.34 18.40 -11.85
CA ASN A 573 20.34 17.78 -11.00
C ASN A 573 21.61 18.62 -10.90
N GLU A 574 22.12 19.15 -12.01
CA GLU A 574 23.23 20.12 -12.00
C GLU A 574 22.86 21.38 -11.21
N PHE A 575 21.65 21.93 -11.41
CA PHE A 575 21.18 23.07 -10.64
C PHE A 575 21.24 22.78 -9.13
N TRP A 576 20.66 21.66 -8.69
CA TRP A 576 20.64 21.31 -7.27
C TRP A 576 22.03 20.99 -6.74
N CYS A 577 22.93 20.39 -7.50
CA CYS A 577 24.31 20.19 -7.08
C CYS A 577 25.05 21.49 -6.78
N LEU A 578 24.75 22.57 -7.53
CA LEU A 578 25.37 23.89 -7.35
C LEU A 578 24.62 24.78 -6.34
N PHE A 579 23.30 24.60 -6.21
CA PHE A 579 22.42 25.45 -5.42
C PHE A 579 22.16 24.89 -4.02
N SER A 580 22.00 23.58 -3.88
CA SER A 580 21.67 22.96 -2.59
C SER A 580 22.89 22.85 -1.69
N LYS A 581 22.64 22.99 -0.39
CA LYS A 581 23.56 22.51 0.65
C LYS A 581 23.13 21.10 1.04
N SER A 582 24.03 20.36 1.69
CA SER A 582 23.72 19.01 2.22
C SER A 582 22.48 18.99 3.12
N GLU A 583 22.14 20.11 3.79
CA GLU A 583 20.94 20.25 4.61
C GLU A 583 19.61 20.27 3.83
N ASN A 584 19.64 20.48 2.51
CA ASN A 584 18.45 20.47 1.65
C ASN A 584 18.20 19.09 1.04
N GLN A 585 19.17 18.19 1.10
CA GLN A 585 19.17 16.90 0.43
C GLN A 585 18.66 15.82 1.37
N LEU A 586 17.76 14.97 0.88
CA LEU A 586 17.29 13.79 1.59
C LEU A 586 17.99 12.55 1.03
N GLY A 587 18.62 11.78 1.89
CA GLY A 587 19.27 10.52 1.51
C GLY A 587 18.88 9.39 2.45
N PHE A 588 17.94 8.56 2.01
CA PHE A 588 17.57 7.33 2.70
C PHE A 588 17.40 6.19 1.70
N LYS A 589 17.50 4.96 2.20
CA LYS A 589 17.19 3.78 1.40
C LYS A 589 15.69 3.50 1.49
N GLY A 590 14.99 3.52 0.36
CA GLY A 590 13.60 3.11 0.33
C GLY A 590 13.43 1.61 0.52
N ALA A 591 12.21 1.22 0.90
CA ALA A 591 11.87 -0.17 1.16
C ALA A 591 10.68 -0.66 0.33
N VAL A 592 9.79 0.24 -0.07
CA VAL A 592 8.58 -0.02 -0.86
C VAL A 592 8.35 1.18 -1.76
N ASP A 593 7.83 0.94 -2.95
CA ASP A 593 7.36 2.02 -3.83
C ASP A 593 5.91 2.36 -3.49
N MET A 594 5.73 3.51 -2.85
CA MET A 594 4.44 4.16 -2.59
C MET A 594 4.42 5.54 -3.26
N GLY A 595 5.20 5.73 -4.34
CA GLY A 595 5.32 6.99 -5.05
C GLY A 595 6.08 8.07 -4.27
N THR A 596 5.67 9.31 -4.49
CA THR A 596 6.26 10.54 -3.93
C THR A 596 5.41 11.06 -2.77
N ILE A 597 6.06 11.56 -1.73
CA ILE A 597 5.46 12.21 -0.57
C ILE A 597 5.73 13.72 -0.63
N PHE A 598 4.71 14.52 -0.35
CA PHE A 598 4.79 15.96 -0.15
C PHE A 598 4.39 16.32 1.28
N ILE A 599 5.25 17.04 2.00
CA ILE A 599 4.94 17.57 3.32
C ILE A 599 5.20 19.07 3.32
N VAL A 600 4.14 19.86 3.49
CA VAL A 600 4.22 21.31 3.66
C VAL A 600 3.89 21.66 5.10
N THR A 601 4.84 22.20 5.83
CA THR A 601 4.61 22.74 7.17
C THR A 601 4.55 24.26 7.12
N LEU A 602 3.60 24.87 7.85
CA LEU A 602 3.45 26.31 7.97
C LEU A 602 3.42 26.72 9.44
N GLU A 603 4.20 27.75 9.75
CA GLU A 603 4.43 28.26 11.09
C GLU A 603 4.39 29.78 11.12
N LYS A 604 3.86 30.34 12.22
CA LYS A 604 3.94 31.79 12.46
C LYS A 604 5.36 32.24 12.81
N SER A 605 6.14 31.35 13.45
CA SER A 605 7.55 31.55 13.80
C SER A 605 8.21 30.25 14.26
N PHE A 606 9.27 29.83 13.57
CA PHE A 606 10.14 28.68 13.83
C PHE A 606 10.79 28.73 15.22
N GLU A 607 11.08 29.92 15.75
CA GLU A 607 11.75 30.05 17.04
C GLU A 607 10.84 29.66 18.21
N LYS A 608 9.54 29.96 18.11
CA LYS A 608 8.55 29.54 19.10
C LYS A 608 8.35 28.03 19.06
N GLU A 609 8.28 27.44 17.87
CA GLU A 609 8.07 26.00 17.71
C GLU A 609 9.30 25.18 18.12
N ARG A 610 10.52 25.68 17.86
CA ARG A 610 11.76 25.05 18.30
C ARG A 610 11.82 24.90 19.82
N LYS A 611 11.42 25.93 20.58
CA LYS A 611 11.41 25.86 22.05
C LYS A 611 10.45 24.77 22.53
N ARG A 612 9.26 24.72 21.93
CA ARG A 612 8.24 23.70 22.21
C ARG A 612 8.71 22.29 21.88
N PHE A 613 9.28 22.07 20.70
CA PHE A 613 9.80 20.76 20.31
C PHE A 613 10.92 20.28 21.23
N LYS A 614 11.82 21.18 21.65
CA LYS A 614 12.87 20.87 22.65
C LYS A 614 12.31 20.49 24.02
N GLU A 615 11.16 21.04 24.40
CA GLU A 615 10.46 20.67 25.63
C GLU A 615 9.76 19.31 25.47
N MET A 616 9.07 19.09 24.36
CA MET A 616 8.39 17.81 24.05
C MET A 616 9.36 16.63 23.93
N ASN A 617 10.54 16.82 23.33
CA ASN A 617 11.52 15.73 23.21
C ASN A 617 12.07 15.23 24.56
N LYS A 618 11.85 15.98 25.64
CA LYS A 618 12.21 15.56 27.00
C LYS A 618 11.10 14.75 27.68
N MET A 619 9.94 14.62 27.04
CA MET A 619 8.75 13.93 27.56
C MET A 619 8.63 12.53 26.97
N THR A 620 7.98 11.63 27.70
CA THR A 620 7.52 10.33 27.21
C THR A 620 6.39 10.50 26.19
N GLU A 621 6.13 9.50 25.34
CA GLU A 621 5.05 9.58 24.33
C GLU A 621 3.68 9.87 24.95
N ARG A 622 3.38 9.26 26.10
CA ARG A 622 2.13 9.50 26.83
C ARG A 622 2.02 10.94 27.31
N GLU A 623 3.10 11.50 27.85
CA GLU A 623 3.14 12.90 28.30
C GLU A 623 3.02 13.89 27.13
N LYS A 624 3.60 13.56 25.96
CA LYS A 624 3.44 14.37 24.74
C LYS A 624 1.97 14.42 24.32
N ILE A 625 1.27 13.29 24.32
CA ILE A 625 -0.15 13.19 23.97
C ILE A 625 -0.98 14.02 24.96
N GLU A 626 -0.81 13.80 26.27
CA GLU A 626 -1.58 14.50 27.31
C GLU A 626 -1.35 16.03 27.29
N ALA A 627 -0.10 16.47 27.09
CA ALA A 627 0.23 17.89 26.97
C ALA A 627 -0.42 18.53 25.72
N GLU A 628 -0.46 17.80 24.61
CA GLU A 628 -1.02 18.27 23.36
C GLU A 628 -2.56 18.33 23.41
N GLU A 629 -3.21 17.30 23.96
CA GLU A 629 -4.67 17.29 24.18
C GLU A 629 -5.10 18.46 25.07
N LYS A 630 -4.36 18.70 26.17
CA LYS A 630 -4.63 19.83 27.05
C LYS A 630 -4.49 21.17 26.33
N ARG A 631 -3.46 21.34 25.50
CA ARG A 631 -3.28 22.56 24.69
C ARG A 631 -4.42 22.74 23.69
N LYS A 632 -4.80 21.68 22.95
CA LYS A 632 -5.90 21.72 21.99
C LYS A 632 -7.20 22.13 22.68
N LEU A 633 -7.45 21.64 23.89
CA LEU A 633 -8.58 22.03 24.73
C LEU A 633 -8.49 23.51 25.16
N ASP A 634 -7.35 23.96 25.66
CA ASP A 634 -7.14 25.35 26.09
C ASP A 634 -7.32 26.33 24.92
N GLU A 635 -6.84 25.99 23.72
CA GLU A 635 -7.04 26.78 22.51
C GLU A 635 -8.50 26.81 22.07
N MET A 636 -9.22 25.69 22.13
CA MET A 636 -10.66 25.64 21.87
C MET A 636 -11.43 26.54 22.84
N VAL A 637 -11.08 26.50 24.13
CA VAL A 637 -11.70 27.36 25.15
C VAL A 637 -11.38 28.84 24.89
N ALA A 638 -10.15 29.17 24.52
CA ALA A 638 -9.76 30.54 24.18
C ALA A 638 -10.48 31.06 22.92
N GLU A 639 -10.61 30.24 21.89
CA GLU A 639 -11.33 30.59 20.66
C GLU A 639 -12.83 30.76 20.91
N ALA A 640 -13.44 29.86 21.70
CA ALA A 640 -14.84 29.97 22.11
C ALA A 640 -15.07 31.30 22.86
N ARG A 641 -14.20 31.63 23.84
CA ARG A 641 -14.26 32.92 24.56
C ARG A 641 -14.14 34.11 23.60
N ARG A 642 -13.24 34.05 22.61
CA ARG A 642 -13.06 35.10 21.61
C ARG A 642 -14.31 35.27 20.73
N LYS A 643 -14.94 34.16 20.29
CA LYS A 643 -16.20 34.19 19.53
C LYS A 643 -17.34 34.79 20.36
N THR A 644 -17.45 34.44 21.64
CA THR A 644 -18.43 35.05 22.56
C THR A 644 -18.21 36.55 22.73
N LEU A 645 -16.96 36.99 22.91
CA LEU A 645 -16.60 38.41 22.99
C LEU A 645 -16.97 39.17 21.71
N LEU A 646 -16.61 38.64 20.54
CA LEU A 646 -16.96 39.23 19.24
C LEU A 646 -18.47 39.32 19.03
N ALA A 647 -19.22 38.28 19.40
CA ALA A 647 -20.68 38.30 19.34
C ALA A 647 -21.28 39.36 20.28
N SER A 648 -20.72 39.50 21.49
CA SER A 648 -21.15 40.53 22.45
C SER A 648 -20.88 41.95 21.97
N GLU A 649 -19.73 42.19 21.33
CA GLU A 649 -19.40 43.48 20.73
C GLU A 649 -20.30 43.81 19.54
N LYS A 650 -20.59 42.81 18.69
CA LYS A 650 -21.51 42.96 17.56
C LYS A 650 -22.91 43.35 18.06
N HIS A 651 -23.42 42.65 19.07
CA HIS A 651 -24.70 42.95 19.69
C HIS A 651 -24.72 44.35 20.33
N ARG A 652 -23.62 44.78 20.97
CA ARG A 652 -23.50 46.14 21.51
C ARG A 652 -23.56 47.19 20.41
N LYS A 653 -22.82 47.00 19.32
CA LYS A 653 -22.81 47.92 18.16
C LYS A 653 -24.17 48.00 17.47
N GLU A 654 -24.90 46.89 17.37
CA GLU A 654 -26.27 46.86 16.83
C GLU A 654 -27.25 47.65 17.71
N ARG A 655 -27.21 47.48 19.05
CA ARG A 655 -28.04 48.27 19.98
C ARG A 655 -27.70 49.76 19.96
N GLU A 656 -26.43 50.12 19.83
CA GLU A 656 -26.04 51.52 19.66
C GLU A 656 -26.55 52.12 18.36
N TRP A 657 -26.57 51.32 17.28
CA TRP A 657 -27.14 51.71 15.99
C TRP A 657 -28.66 51.89 16.06
N GLU A 658 -29.38 51.00 16.75
CA GLU A 658 -30.83 51.11 16.97
C GLU A 658 -31.17 52.35 17.79
N ARG A 659 -30.48 52.60 18.91
CA ARG A 659 -30.68 53.83 19.71
C ARG A 659 -30.41 55.10 18.91
N LYS A 660 -29.38 55.10 18.06
CA LYS A 660 -29.09 56.23 17.16
C LYS A 660 -30.17 56.43 16.08
N ARG A 661 -30.87 55.37 15.66
CA ARG A 661 -32.04 55.46 14.77
C ARG A 661 -33.29 55.97 15.50
N GLU A 662 -33.50 55.55 16.74
CA GLU A 662 -34.64 56.01 17.56
C GLU A 662 -34.52 57.48 17.95
N ILE A 663 -33.31 57.99 18.24
CA ILE A 663 -33.06 59.41 18.53
C ILE A 663 -33.20 60.31 17.28
N LYS A 664 -33.16 59.72 16.08
CA LYS A 664 -33.32 60.42 14.79
C LYS A 664 -34.76 60.41 14.25
N LYS A 665 -35.67 59.68 14.89
CA LYS A 665 -37.13 59.78 14.68
C LYS A 665 -37.70 60.74 15.72
#